data_AF-A0A182WCM6-F1
#
_entry.id   AF-A0A182WCM6-F1
#
_cell.length_a   1.000
_cell.length_b   1.000
_cell.length_c   1.000
_cell.angle_alpha   90.00
_cell.angle_beta   90.00
_cell.angle_gamma   90.00
#
_symmetry.space_group_name_H-M   'P 1'
#
loop_
_entity.id
_entity.type
_entity.pdbx_description
1 polymer ?
#
loop_
_entity_poly.entity_id
_entity_poly.type
_entity_poly.pdbx_seq_one_letter_code
_entity_poly.pdbx_strand_id
1 'polypeptide(L)'
;MSRCVWYSLRSPRGGRFQTPLQYCFPQFAARVCAFSSKDAGDDPPPTNPPDSGTGTKSGSPANTTASKKFVRNATILVQQGCDIQELPVVVRKIAEDEFVSFVSNKIITAPLSTPPPTSTDDGPKASELQVSLESEMETIKSIESCHSTKGVLTVLEEREKDEPDGAGYGPGVAIHALEKILKVESLLELKELEESAPFERIVNCIVFHADAKSILDLLDELRSYLELPKTIDMLGNELVYRCSENALSIEECCDAIEVLTQCRRPEMVEKFWSGIADQERSITERNVHFVFSILPYLKVSRRAVLTVLERRIPQLWWQMSPNATIEVLQALVACKVSPFRVTQTLARWLNTNIHAVAEDELGAILEAFTNLAYSDAQIERAIERYVKAKGVKVSSQNLIVTILRHCEEFRLRNAHILNGCSEFFIANFGQLEPAYLKALFCPFAYLDFVPTNAIKFFDTVNMYVDLHFAKIRPTDTIDIMFAYICLERFPLNFVNRIFNPYFLDVLHAKTRPERLDVVRGKLKVFDTGLTLECADYDGPLLPRDHSAKAVFHDGRIKRIINYITSELEELAGGPECMTKFSILQHLPVNSLYLVDVIFHPPGLGNIFTMDTMKERNINVAVLVHLPEYFDNTGKYLVGPQVMRIRHLRRLGLKVATLRFDVLYKLKIHPQELQDYLVERMKAALDALPPPGTAAAPVERSPRVIKSPAEIEVLRYVARVSSDAHKAVMKVMKPGVHEYQAEAEFLRHSYAVGGCRHVSYTCICGAGTNSAILHYGHAGSPNDCAVQDGDMCLFDMGANYGGYAADITCSFPANGKFTEDQKLVYNAVLAARDAVCGAAREGVSWIDMHLLANRVMLEELRKGQLLKGDVDEMMEAGLNAIFQPHGLGHFLGLDVHDVGGYLPGCPERSTRAGVNRLRTARTLKAGMYLTIEPGCYFIEPLLNKAYSDPSLSKFLVKENLDRFRNFGGVRIEDDVLITKTGIENFTFVPRTVAEIEAWMANCFVGEFGAGEVHNTIVQQWKRGM
;
A
#
# COMPACT_ATOMS: atom_id res chain seq x y z
N MET A 1 20.58 52.99 -5.85
CA MET A 1 19.64 53.38 -4.79
C MET A 1 19.42 52.12 -3.94
N SER A 2 20.14 51.97 -2.82
CA SER A 2 19.67 52.24 -1.44
C SER A 2 18.90 51.01 -0.89
N ARG A 3 19.48 50.12 -0.05
CA ARG A 3 19.81 50.24 1.42
C ARG A 3 18.58 50.54 2.29
N CYS A 4 18.30 49.91 3.44
CA CYS A 4 18.91 48.82 4.26
C CYS A 4 17.79 47.83 4.71
N VAL A 5 17.97 46.58 5.22
CA VAL A 5 19.07 45.79 5.82
C VAL A 5 19.26 45.94 7.36
N TRP A 6 19.54 44.82 8.05
CA TRP A 6 20.00 44.55 9.44
C TRP A 6 19.01 43.74 10.33
N TYR A 7 19.18 42.42 10.51
CA TYR A 7 20.12 41.65 11.39
C TYR A 7 19.69 41.70 12.89
N SER A 8 19.26 40.60 13.52
CA SER A 8 19.97 39.36 13.94
C SER A 8 20.57 39.45 15.35
N LEU A 9 20.37 38.43 16.21
CA LEU A 9 21.40 37.89 17.14
C LEU A 9 20.97 36.59 17.91
N ARG A 10 21.66 35.49 17.56
CA ARG A 10 22.17 34.35 18.38
C ARG A 10 21.58 34.00 19.79
N SER A 11 21.23 32.69 19.96
CA SER A 11 21.74 31.67 20.95
C SER A 11 21.78 31.99 22.48
N PRO A 12 21.72 31.02 23.45
CA PRO A 12 22.09 29.60 23.31
C PRO A 12 21.35 28.53 24.17
N ARG A 13 21.68 27.25 23.85
CA ARG A 13 21.83 26.04 24.71
C ARG A 13 21.14 25.94 26.10
N GLY A 14 20.39 24.84 26.27
CA GLY A 14 20.66 23.85 27.34
C GLY A 14 19.69 23.79 28.53
N GLY A 15 19.15 22.60 28.81
CA GLY A 15 18.37 22.31 30.02
C GLY A 15 17.76 20.90 29.98
N ARG A 16 18.10 20.03 30.94
CA ARG A 16 17.62 18.64 31.00
C ARG A 16 16.22 18.57 31.63
N PHE A 17 15.36 17.70 31.11
CA PHE A 17 14.22 17.18 31.87
C PHE A 17 14.67 15.97 32.70
N GLN A 18 14.55 16.06 34.03
CA GLN A 18 14.51 14.91 34.93
C GLN A 18 13.05 14.56 35.24
N THR A 19 12.73 13.28 35.10
CA THR A 19 11.61 12.59 35.79
C THR A 19 11.98 12.30 37.26
N PRO A 20 11.10 11.70 38.09
CA PRO A 20 9.62 11.72 38.15
C PRO A 20 9.10 12.07 39.57
N LEU A 21 7.78 12.25 39.75
CA LEU A 21 7.03 11.90 40.98
C LEU A 21 5.60 11.54 40.54
N GLN A 22 5.03 10.35 40.82
CA GLN A 22 4.79 9.64 42.09
C GLN A 22 3.53 10.16 42.80
N TYR A 23 2.57 9.26 43.00
CA TYR A 23 1.33 9.52 43.75
C TYR A 23 1.65 9.90 45.19
N CYS A 24 1.18 11.07 45.61
CA CYS A 24 1.05 11.45 47.02
C CYS A 24 -0.25 12.24 47.21
N PHE A 25 -1.12 11.76 48.10
CA PHE A 25 -2.17 12.59 48.69
C PHE A 25 -1.54 13.62 49.65
N PRO A 26 -2.04 14.85 49.66
CA PRO A 26 -2.02 15.66 50.87
C PRO A 26 -3.43 16.07 51.29
N GLN A 27 -3.78 15.76 52.54
CA GLN A 27 -4.69 16.62 53.29
C GLN A 27 -4.02 18.00 53.45
N PHE A 28 -4.75 19.10 53.32
CA PHE A 28 -4.89 20.11 54.41
C PHE A 28 -5.72 21.33 54.02
N ALA A 29 -6.39 21.87 55.05
CA ALA A 29 -6.76 23.27 55.27
C ALA A 29 -7.62 24.00 54.22
N ALA A 30 -8.83 24.36 54.65
CA ALA A 30 -9.59 25.44 54.05
C ALA A 30 -8.78 26.75 54.03
N ARG A 31 -8.70 27.39 52.86
CA ARG A 31 -8.35 28.81 52.72
C ARG A 31 -9.50 29.53 52.04
N VAL A 32 -10.11 30.45 52.78
CA VAL A 32 -11.01 31.46 52.24
C VAL A 32 -10.23 32.29 51.21
N CYS A 33 -10.79 32.49 50.03
CA CYS A 33 -10.31 33.48 49.07
C CYS A 33 -11.49 34.35 48.64
N ALA A 34 -11.40 35.64 48.93
CA ALA A 34 -12.40 36.62 48.54
C ALA A 34 -12.17 37.06 47.09
N PHE A 35 -13.26 37.30 46.35
CA PHE A 35 -13.19 37.99 45.05
C PHE A 35 -13.86 39.36 45.14
N SER A 36 -13.15 40.38 44.65
CA SER A 36 -13.61 41.76 44.64
C SER A 36 -14.31 42.10 43.33
N SER A 37 -15.44 42.79 43.40
CA SER A 37 -16.06 43.42 42.24
C SER A 37 -15.26 44.65 41.81
N LYS A 38 -14.62 44.59 40.65
CA LYS A 38 -14.18 45.76 39.88
C LYS A 38 -14.52 45.53 38.43
N ASP A 39 -15.65 46.07 38.02
CA ASP A 39 -15.92 46.69 36.72
C ASP A 39 -17.31 47.34 36.79
N ALA A 40 -17.35 48.47 37.49
CA ALA A 40 -18.44 49.44 37.45
C ALA A 40 -17.79 50.80 37.19
N GLY A 41 -18.02 51.35 36.00
CA GLY A 41 -17.49 52.66 35.60
C GLY A 41 -18.39 53.77 36.10
N ASP A 42 -18.18 54.23 37.33
CA ASP A 42 -18.70 55.51 37.82
C ASP A 42 -17.62 56.58 37.63
N ASP A 43 -17.81 57.48 36.66
CA ASP A 43 -17.02 58.71 36.55
C ASP A 43 -17.51 59.74 37.59
N PRO A 44 -16.62 60.39 38.37
CA PRO A 44 -17.00 61.36 39.39
C PRO A 44 -17.30 62.75 38.78
N PRO A 45 -18.17 63.56 39.43
CA PRO A 45 -18.54 64.88 38.92
C PRO A 45 -17.48 65.97 39.24
N PRO A 46 -17.30 66.98 38.37
CA PRO A 46 -16.52 68.17 38.68
C PRO A 46 -17.34 69.17 39.51
N THR A 47 -16.69 69.85 40.47
CA THR A 47 -17.35 70.79 41.39
C THR A 47 -17.20 72.27 41.01
N ASN A 48 -18.35 72.96 40.94
CA ASN A 48 -18.59 74.35 41.40
C ASN A 48 -17.98 75.56 40.63
N PRO A 49 -18.52 76.80 40.77
CA PRO A 49 -19.80 77.25 41.38
C PRO A 49 -20.61 78.17 40.39
N PRO A 50 -21.33 79.24 40.80
CA PRO A 50 -22.81 79.22 40.87
C PRO A 50 -23.52 80.29 40.02
N ASP A 51 -24.80 80.11 39.68
CA ASP A 51 -25.75 81.24 39.74
C ASP A 51 -27.25 80.84 39.75
N SER A 52 -28.06 81.85 40.05
CA SER A 52 -29.50 81.94 40.32
C SER A 52 -30.44 81.61 39.14
N GLY A 53 -31.71 81.25 39.43
CA GLY A 53 -32.72 81.08 38.36
C GLY A 53 -34.05 80.39 38.73
N THR A 54 -34.89 81.08 39.48
CA THR A 54 -36.35 80.84 39.65
C THR A 54 -37.11 80.39 38.38
N GLY A 55 -38.04 79.41 38.47
CA GLY A 55 -38.94 79.06 37.36
C GLY A 55 -40.09 78.10 37.70
N THR A 56 -41.34 78.53 37.54
CA THR A 56 -42.56 77.85 38.02
C THR A 56 -43.29 76.96 36.99
N LYS A 57 -43.82 75.81 37.48
CA LYS A 57 -45.14 75.20 37.19
C LYS A 57 -45.52 74.62 35.80
N SER A 58 -46.43 73.64 35.90
CA SER A 58 -47.33 73.04 34.88
C SER A 58 -46.70 72.07 33.86
N GLY A 59 -47.37 71.00 33.41
CA GLY A 59 -48.66 70.44 33.82
C GLY A 59 -49.31 69.58 32.72
N SER A 60 -50.24 68.67 33.11
CA SER A 60 -51.08 67.78 32.27
C SER A 60 -50.46 66.43 31.82
N PRO A 61 -51.29 65.36 31.61
CA PRO A 61 -50.83 63.97 31.62
C PRO A 61 -50.64 63.37 30.21
N ALA A 62 -49.74 62.39 30.10
CA ALA A 62 -49.60 61.55 28.90
C ALA A 62 -49.90 60.08 29.25
N ASN A 63 -50.69 59.43 28.39
CA ASN A 63 -51.12 58.04 28.54
C ASN A 63 -49.92 57.08 28.66
N THR A 64 -49.84 56.34 29.76
CA THR A 64 -48.92 55.20 29.90
C THR A 64 -49.53 53.94 29.28
N THR A 65 -49.54 53.85 27.95
CA THR A 65 -49.55 52.55 27.27
C THR A 65 -48.23 51.85 27.57
N ALA A 66 -48.27 50.90 28.50
CA ALA A 66 -47.09 50.19 28.97
C ALA A 66 -46.52 49.25 27.88
N SER A 67 -45.52 49.73 27.14
CA SER A 67 -44.69 48.85 26.30
C SER A 67 -43.91 47.90 27.21
N LYS A 68 -44.34 46.63 27.25
CA LYS A 68 -43.69 45.58 28.03
C LYS A 68 -42.33 45.25 27.39
N LYS A 69 -41.27 45.93 27.83
CA LYS A 69 -39.91 45.76 27.29
C LYS A 69 -39.38 44.34 27.48
N PHE A 70 -38.57 43.96 26.49
CA PHE A 70 -38.14 42.62 26.13
C PHE A 70 -37.46 41.76 27.22
N VAL A 71 -37.51 40.45 26.96
CA VAL A 71 -36.67 39.39 27.54
C VAL A 71 -35.22 39.84 27.64
N ARG A 72 -34.57 39.56 28.78
CA ARG A 72 -33.12 39.73 28.92
C ARG A 72 -32.43 38.37 28.89
N ASN A 73 -31.36 38.27 28.09
CA ASN A 73 -30.39 37.19 28.19
C ASN A 73 -29.63 37.36 29.51
N ALA A 74 -29.71 36.36 30.39
CA ALA A 74 -28.88 36.24 31.58
C ALA A 74 -28.22 34.86 31.58
N THR A 75 -27.09 34.71 32.27
CA THR A 75 -26.47 33.40 32.51
C THR A 75 -26.30 33.14 33.99
N ILE A 76 -26.53 31.89 34.40
CA ILE A 76 -26.27 31.41 35.75
C ILE A 76 -25.10 30.44 35.69
N LEU A 77 -24.07 30.70 36.49
CA LEU A 77 -22.96 29.76 36.68
C LEU A 77 -23.37 28.71 37.72
N VAL A 78 -23.54 27.46 37.27
CA VAL A 78 -23.82 26.31 38.14
C VAL A 78 -22.53 25.51 38.32
N GLN A 79 -22.08 25.39 39.57
CA GLN A 79 -20.89 24.63 39.92
C GLN A 79 -21.27 23.26 40.51
N GLN A 80 -20.77 22.18 39.90
CA GLN A 80 -20.82 20.83 40.47
C GLN A 80 -19.39 20.30 40.66
N GLY A 81 -18.89 20.37 41.89
CA GLY A 81 -17.50 20.00 42.20
C GLY A 81 -16.50 20.97 41.55
N CYS A 82 -15.70 20.46 40.61
CA CYS A 82 -14.74 21.26 39.84
C CYS A 82 -15.27 21.70 38.47
N ASP A 83 -16.43 21.19 38.02
CA ASP A 83 -17.08 21.66 36.79
C ASP A 83 -17.88 22.93 37.10
N ILE A 84 -17.59 24.00 36.37
CA ILE A 84 -18.38 25.24 36.33
C ILE A 84 -19.06 25.29 34.97
N GLN A 85 -20.39 25.20 34.95
CA GLN A 85 -21.18 25.24 33.74
C GLN A 85 -21.96 26.56 33.68
N GLU A 86 -21.83 27.28 32.58
CA GLU A 86 -22.65 28.45 32.28
C GLU A 86 -23.98 27.99 31.65
N LEU A 87 -25.10 28.31 32.30
CA LEU A 87 -26.45 28.00 31.81
C LEU A 87 -27.15 29.29 31.36
N PRO A 88 -27.58 29.40 30.09
CA PRO A 88 -28.39 30.53 29.64
C PRO A 88 -29.79 30.46 30.25
N VAL A 89 -30.27 31.59 30.77
CA VAL A 89 -31.59 31.75 31.37
C VAL A 89 -32.35 32.86 30.66
N VAL A 90 -33.57 32.53 30.24
CA VAL A 90 -34.52 33.45 29.62
C VAL A 90 -35.32 34.12 30.73
N VAL A 91 -34.99 35.36 31.08
CA VAL A 91 -35.69 36.08 32.16
C VAL A 91 -36.81 36.95 31.57
N ARG A 92 -38.06 36.57 31.85
CA ARG A 92 -39.26 37.38 31.59
C ARG A 92 -39.57 38.25 32.80
N LYS A 93 -39.75 39.56 32.62
CA LYS A 93 -40.22 40.47 33.68
C LYS A 93 -41.73 40.29 33.87
N ILE A 94 -42.12 39.49 34.87
CA ILE A 94 -43.52 39.30 35.25
C ILE A 94 -43.89 40.36 36.28
N ALA A 95 -44.41 41.50 35.80
CA ALA A 95 -44.74 42.70 36.56
C ALA A 95 -43.54 43.40 37.26
N GLU A 96 -43.80 44.57 37.88
CA GLU A 96 -42.78 45.36 38.60
C GLU A 96 -42.72 45.05 40.09
N ASP A 97 -43.78 44.47 40.67
CA ASP A 97 -43.97 44.32 42.10
C ASP A 97 -44.28 42.86 42.50
N GLU A 98 -43.29 41.96 42.41
CA GLU A 98 -43.22 40.77 43.30
C GLU A 98 -41.86 40.07 43.20
N PHE A 99 -41.02 40.20 44.24
CA PHE A 99 -39.76 39.46 44.38
C PHE A 99 -39.91 38.42 45.50
N VAL A 100 -40.42 37.23 45.16
CA VAL A 100 -40.60 36.13 46.13
C VAL A 100 -39.33 35.29 46.22
N SER A 101 -38.77 35.16 47.42
CA SER A 101 -37.56 34.37 47.66
C SER A 101 -37.86 32.87 47.64
N PHE A 102 -37.18 32.13 46.76
CA PHE A 102 -37.28 30.67 46.72
C PHE A 102 -36.32 30.03 47.73
N VAL A 103 -36.86 29.60 48.87
CA VAL A 103 -36.26 28.55 49.71
C VAL A 103 -37.06 27.26 49.48
N SER A 104 -36.34 26.15 49.28
CA SER A 104 -36.89 24.87 48.84
C SER A 104 -37.94 24.23 49.78
N ASN A 105 -38.71 23.30 49.20
CA ASN A 105 -39.54 22.24 49.83
C ASN A 105 -41.07 22.45 49.84
N LYS A 106 -41.68 22.49 48.65
CA LYS A 106 -43.05 21.96 48.43
C LYS A 106 -43.11 21.13 47.15
N ILE A 107 -43.61 19.90 47.27
CA ILE A 107 -44.02 19.07 46.13
C ILE A 107 -45.31 19.67 45.59
N ILE A 108 -45.35 20.01 44.30
CA ILE A 108 -46.58 20.40 43.61
C ILE A 108 -46.99 19.20 42.75
N THR A 109 -48.08 18.54 43.13
CA THR A 109 -48.75 17.53 42.29
C THR A 109 -49.43 18.22 41.13
N ALA A 110 -49.10 17.83 39.90
CA ALA A 110 -49.79 18.30 38.70
C ALA A 110 -51.27 17.89 38.71
N PRO A 111 -52.19 18.74 38.21
CA PRO A 111 -53.58 18.34 38.01
C PRO A 111 -53.67 17.26 36.92
N LEU A 112 -54.61 16.33 37.08
CA LEU A 112 -54.84 15.24 36.13
C LEU A 112 -55.24 15.78 34.75
N SER A 113 -54.71 15.15 33.70
CA SER A 113 -55.18 15.30 32.34
C SER A 113 -56.64 14.88 32.22
N THR A 114 -57.46 15.74 31.61
CA THR A 114 -58.80 15.37 31.17
C THR A 114 -58.72 14.39 30.00
N PRO A 115 -59.56 13.33 29.95
CA PRO A 115 -59.59 12.40 28.83
C PRO A 115 -60.20 13.07 27.57
N PRO A 116 -59.91 12.54 26.36
CA PRO A 116 -60.44 13.09 25.11
C PRO A 116 -61.97 12.92 25.04
N PRO A 117 -62.69 13.84 24.37
CA PRO A 117 -64.14 13.76 24.27
C PRO A 117 -64.57 12.59 23.37
N THR A 118 -65.33 11.67 23.94
CA THR A 118 -66.13 10.70 23.17
C THR A 118 -67.30 11.39 22.47
N SER A 119 -67.73 10.81 21.36
CA SER A 119 -68.75 11.33 20.43
C SER A 119 -70.13 11.65 21.02
N THR A 120 -70.85 12.51 20.28
CA THR A 120 -72.29 12.84 20.24
C THR A 120 -72.79 13.99 21.13
N ASP A 121 -72.93 15.19 20.56
CA ASP A 121 -74.26 15.75 20.21
C ASP A 121 -74.14 16.89 19.16
N ASP A 122 -75.23 17.23 18.46
CA ASP A 122 -75.22 18.08 17.24
C ASP A 122 -75.49 19.59 17.47
N GLY A 123 -74.61 20.43 16.88
CA GLY A 123 -74.87 21.84 16.51
C GLY A 123 -74.82 22.94 17.61
N PRO A 124 -74.67 24.24 17.26
CA PRO A 124 -74.20 24.83 16.00
C PRO A 124 -72.85 25.56 16.20
N LYS A 125 -71.73 24.95 15.79
CA LYS A 125 -70.41 25.63 15.75
C LYS A 125 -69.73 25.66 14.38
N ALA A 126 -70.27 24.91 13.41
CA ALA A 126 -69.71 24.88 12.06
C ALA A 126 -69.93 26.21 11.30
N SER A 127 -71.11 26.84 11.44
CA SER A 127 -71.46 28.04 10.67
C SER A 127 -70.66 29.29 11.05
N GLU A 128 -70.35 29.50 12.33
CA GLU A 128 -69.58 30.68 12.77
C GLU A 128 -68.11 30.60 12.37
N LEU A 129 -67.48 29.42 12.49
CA LEU A 129 -66.12 29.21 11.96
C LEU A 129 -66.09 29.39 10.43
N GLN A 130 -67.12 28.93 9.71
CA GLN A 130 -67.16 28.98 8.25
C GLN A 130 -67.34 30.41 7.73
N VAL A 131 -68.17 31.23 8.39
CA VAL A 131 -68.30 32.68 8.09
C VAL A 131 -67.03 33.45 8.44
N SER A 132 -66.35 33.11 9.54
CA SER A 132 -65.06 33.71 9.90
C SER A 132 -63.97 33.42 8.85
N LEU A 133 -63.82 32.15 8.45
CA LEU A 133 -62.88 31.73 7.41
C LEU A 133 -63.16 32.37 6.04
N GLU A 134 -64.43 32.49 5.63
CA GLU A 134 -64.78 33.18 4.38
C GLU A 134 -64.38 34.67 4.41
N SER A 135 -64.54 35.33 5.56
CA SER A 135 -64.16 36.73 5.77
C SER A 135 -62.64 36.95 5.80
N GLU A 136 -61.88 36.04 6.41
CA GLU A 136 -60.41 36.05 6.32
C GLU A 136 -59.93 35.83 4.88
N MET A 137 -60.53 34.89 4.14
CA MET A 137 -60.18 34.62 2.73
C MET A 137 -60.49 35.80 1.79
N GLU A 138 -61.55 36.58 2.05
CA GLU A 138 -61.85 37.80 1.30
C GLU A 138 -60.83 38.92 1.58
N THR A 139 -60.39 39.03 2.85
CA THR A 139 -59.33 39.96 3.26
C THR A 139 -57.98 39.58 2.64
N ILE A 140 -57.63 38.29 2.61
CA ILE A 140 -56.41 37.77 1.97
C ILE A 140 -56.41 38.07 0.47
N LYS A 141 -57.52 37.82 -0.25
CA LYS A 141 -57.62 38.19 -1.69
C LYS A 141 -57.44 39.69 -1.93
N SER A 142 -57.93 40.52 -1.02
CA SER A 142 -57.76 41.98 -1.08
C SER A 142 -56.29 42.37 -0.91
N ILE A 143 -55.58 41.73 0.04
CA ILE A 143 -54.12 41.86 0.22
C ILE A 143 -53.35 41.38 -1.02
N GLU A 144 -53.71 40.23 -1.60
CA GLU A 144 -53.09 39.70 -2.82
C GLU A 144 -53.22 40.66 -4.01
N SER A 145 -54.34 41.38 -4.12
CA SER A 145 -54.59 42.36 -5.19
C SER A 145 -53.78 43.66 -5.05
N CYS A 146 -53.17 43.91 -3.89
CA CYS A 146 -52.39 45.13 -3.65
C CYS A 146 -51.06 45.14 -4.43
N HIS A 147 -50.63 46.34 -4.85
CA HIS A 147 -49.37 46.55 -5.59
C HIS A 147 -48.35 47.44 -4.85
N SER A 148 -48.62 47.81 -3.59
CA SER A 148 -47.72 48.58 -2.73
C SER A 148 -47.98 48.24 -1.25
N THR A 149 -46.98 48.33 -0.38
CA THR A 149 -47.16 48.10 1.06
C THR A 149 -48.17 49.05 1.68
N LYS A 150 -48.24 50.30 1.22
CA LYS A 150 -49.26 51.25 1.66
C LYS A 150 -50.69 50.73 1.39
N GLY A 151 -50.91 50.02 0.28
CA GLY A 151 -52.17 49.34 0.00
C GLY A 151 -52.47 48.25 1.03
N VAL A 152 -51.51 47.35 1.28
CA VAL A 152 -51.63 46.26 2.25
C VAL A 152 -51.93 46.79 3.66
N LEU A 153 -51.20 47.81 4.12
CA LEU A 153 -51.41 48.42 5.44
C LEU A 153 -52.78 49.11 5.55
N THR A 154 -53.29 49.72 4.47
CA THR A 154 -54.62 50.35 4.48
C THR A 154 -55.73 49.30 4.66
N VAL A 155 -55.64 48.16 3.95
CA VAL A 155 -56.61 47.04 4.08
C VAL A 155 -56.62 46.49 5.51
N LEU A 156 -55.45 46.37 6.15
CA LEU A 156 -55.36 45.96 7.56
C LEU A 156 -55.93 47.01 8.52
N GLU A 157 -55.64 48.30 8.31
CA GLU A 157 -56.18 49.39 9.14
C GLU A 157 -57.69 49.59 8.97
N GLU A 158 -58.28 49.21 7.84
CA GLU A 158 -59.73 49.14 7.66
C GLU A 158 -60.30 47.95 8.43
N ARG A 159 -59.70 46.76 8.31
CA ARG A 159 -60.11 45.56 9.05
C ARG A 159 -60.02 45.73 10.57
N GLU A 160 -58.97 46.41 11.08
CA GLU A 160 -58.80 46.74 12.52
C GLU A 160 -59.97 47.60 13.08
N LYS A 161 -60.76 48.29 12.23
CA LYS A 161 -61.88 49.15 12.67
C LYS A 161 -63.24 48.44 12.71
N ASP A 162 -63.37 47.31 12.03
CA ASP A 162 -64.65 46.61 11.84
C ASP A 162 -64.93 45.53 12.90
N GLU A 163 -63.96 45.16 13.75
CA GLU A 163 -64.15 44.15 14.81
C GLU A 163 -64.50 44.76 16.19
N PRO A 164 -65.48 44.20 16.95
CA PRO A 164 -66.11 44.93 18.06
C PRO A 164 -65.28 45.01 19.37
N ASP A 165 -64.38 44.07 19.60
CA ASP A 165 -63.71 43.87 20.90
C ASP A 165 -62.25 44.38 20.94
N GLY A 166 -61.77 45.02 19.86
CA GLY A 166 -60.38 45.46 19.75
C GLY A 166 -59.36 44.32 19.57
N ALA A 167 -59.84 43.10 19.32
CA ALA A 167 -59.05 42.08 18.63
C ALA A 167 -58.82 42.56 17.18
N GLY A 168 -57.58 42.48 16.70
CA GLY A 168 -57.24 42.83 15.32
C GLY A 168 -57.52 41.67 14.35
N TYR A 169 -56.96 41.76 13.15
CA TYR A 169 -56.95 40.67 12.18
C TYR A 169 -56.25 39.41 12.73
N GLY A 170 -56.73 38.23 12.33
CA GLY A 170 -56.16 36.94 12.71
C GLY A 170 -54.74 36.68 12.19
N PRO A 171 -54.01 35.71 12.77
CA PRO A 171 -52.62 35.43 12.41
C PRO A 171 -52.46 34.98 10.95
N GLY A 172 -53.44 34.29 10.37
CA GLY A 172 -53.41 33.90 8.95
C GLY A 172 -53.40 35.11 8.00
N VAL A 173 -54.20 36.14 8.31
CA VAL A 173 -54.22 37.42 7.57
C VAL A 173 -52.91 38.19 7.77
N ALA A 174 -52.37 38.19 9.00
CA ALA A 174 -51.10 38.82 9.32
C ALA A 174 -49.91 38.22 8.54
N ILE A 175 -49.85 36.89 8.43
CA ILE A 175 -48.81 36.18 7.66
C ILE A 175 -48.88 36.56 6.17
N HIS A 176 -50.06 36.45 5.55
CA HIS A 176 -50.23 36.81 4.13
C HIS A 176 -49.92 38.29 3.86
N ALA A 177 -50.25 39.19 4.79
CA ALA A 177 -49.85 40.60 4.68
C ALA A 177 -48.33 40.78 4.74
N LEU A 178 -47.65 40.12 5.67
CA LEU A 178 -46.19 40.18 5.80
C LEU A 178 -45.50 39.60 4.55
N GLU A 179 -45.89 38.41 4.09
CA GLU A 179 -45.43 37.82 2.83
C GLU A 179 -45.61 38.77 1.64
N LYS A 180 -46.78 39.42 1.55
CA LYS A 180 -47.08 40.34 0.46
C LYS A 180 -46.17 41.58 0.50
N ILE A 181 -45.86 42.10 1.68
CA ILE A 181 -44.92 43.21 1.88
C ILE A 181 -43.50 42.79 1.45
N LEU A 182 -43.04 41.61 1.88
CA LEU A 182 -41.74 41.02 1.49
C LEU A 182 -41.61 40.82 -0.04
N LYS A 183 -42.72 40.57 -0.73
CA LYS A 183 -42.79 40.34 -2.20
C LYS A 183 -42.87 41.64 -3.02
N VAL A 184 -43.18 42.78 -2.39
CA VAL A 184 -43.47 44.06 -3.08
C VAL A 184 -42.38 45.12 -2.89
N GLU A 185 -41.77 45.21 -1.72
CA GLU A 185 -40.79 46.26 -1.38
C GLU A 185 -39.35 45.84 -1.68
N SER A 186 -38.45 46.82 -1.85
CA SER A 186 -37.01 46.53 -1.89
C SER A 186 -36.43 46.27 -0.50
N LEU A 187 -35.28 45.57 -0.45
CA LEU A 187 -34.57 45.27 0.80
C LEU A 187 -34.19 46.52 1.63
N LEU A 188 -34.08 47.69 1.01
CA LEU A 188 -33.80 48.95 1.70
C LEU A 188 -35.06 49.49 2.40
N GLU A 189 -36.20 49.49 1.69
CA GLU A 189 -37.50 49.96 2.20
C GLU A 189 -38.02 49.06 3.33
N LEU A 190 -37.83 47.74 3.21
CA LEU A 190 -38.18 46.77 4.26
C LEU A 190 -37.52 47.08 5.61
N LYS A 191 -36.28 47.59 5.60
CA LYS A 191 -35.54 47.95 6.82
C LYS A 191 -36.07 49.21 7.49
N GLU A 192 -36.59 50.16 6.72
CA GLU A 192 -37.28 51.34 7.25
C GLU A 192 -38.69 50.98 7.76
N LEU A 193 -39.36 50.03 7.09
CA LEU A 193 -40.66 49.48 7.49
C LEU A 193 -40.60 48.68 8.80
N GLU A 194 -39.50 47.97 9.09
CA GLU A 194 -39.34 47.16 10.32
C GLU A 194 -39.42 47.97 11.63
N GLU A 195 -39.11 49.27 11.57
CA GLU A 195 -39.25 50.19 12.71
C GLU A 195 -40.58 50.97 12.72
N SER A 196 -41.48 50.67 11.77
CA SER A 196 -42.80 51.30 11.70
C SER A 196 -43.82 50.60 12.61
N ALA A 197 -44.63 51.39 13.31
CA ALA A 197 -45.65 50.87 14.22
C ALA A 197 -46.71 49.95 13.55
N PRO A 198 -47.13 50.14 12.29
CA PRO A 198 -48.02 49.19 11.61
C PRO A 198 -47.36 47.82 11.37
N PHE A 199 -46.09 47.80 10.93
CA PHE A 199 -45.34 46.56 10.71
C PHE A 199 -45.10 45.81 12.03
N GLU A 200 -44.77 46.53 13.11
CA GLU A 200 -44.62 45.94 14.44
C GLU A 200 -45.95 45.36 14.98
N ARG A 201 -47.13 45.90 14.60
CA ARG A 201 -48.42 45.27 14.93
C ARG A 201 -48.62 43.93 14.21
N ILE A 202 -48.29 43.86 12.91
CA ILE A 202 -48.38 42.61 12.13
C ILE A 202 -47.52 41.52 12.77
N VAL A 203 -46.25 41.82 13.04
CA VAL A 203 -45.31 40.86 13.65
C VAL A 203 -45.76 40.44 15.06
N ASN A 204 -46.25 41.37 15.89
CA ASN A 204 -46.78 41.02 17.21
C ASN A 204 -48.02 40.12 17.14
N CYS A 205 -48.94 40.34 16.19
CA CYS A 205 -50.10 39.45 16.01
C CYS A 205 -49.64 38.01 15.72
N ILE A 206 -48.67 37.84 14.83
CA ILE A 206 -48.09 36.53 14.50
C ILE A 206 -47.44 35.90 15.74
N VAL A 207 -46.57 36.64 16.44
CA VAL A 207 -45.86 36.17 17.65
C VAL A 207 -46.82 35.66 18.73
N PHE A 208 -47.88 36.40 19.04
CA PHE A 208 -48.77 36.06 20.16
C PHE A 208 -49.91 35.09 19.80
N HIS A 209 -50.26 34.93 18.52
CA HIS A 209 -51.48 34.22 18.12
C HIS A 209 -51.28 33.13 17.05
N ALA A 210 -50.18 33.11 16.29
CA ALA A 210 -49.92 32.03 15.34
C ALA A 210 -49.46 30.75 16.05
N ASP A 211 -49.79 29.58 15.48
CA ASP A 211 -49.26 28.29 15.92
C ASP A 211 -47.76 28.14 15.59
N ALA A 212 -47.12 27.12 16.18
CA ALA A 212 -45.67 26.96 16.04
C ALA A 212 -45.22 26.67 14.60
N LYS A 213 -46.01 25.92 13.84
CA LYS A 213 -45.69 25.58 12.46
C LYS A 213 -45.80 26.82 11.56
N SER A 214 -46.85 27.62 11.68
CA SER A 214 -46.98 28.88 10.94
C SER A 214 -45.81 29.85 11.20
N ILE A 215 -45.26 29.87 12.41
CA ILE A 215 -44.07 30.67 12.74
C ILE A 215 -42.80 30.09 12.09
N LEU A 216 -42.67 28.75 12.02
CA LEU A 216 -41.54 28.06 11.37
C LEU A 216 -41.56 28.26 9.84
N ASP A 217 -42.71 28.06 9.20
CA ASP A 217 -42.90 28.23 7.75
C ASP A 217 -42.54 29.68 7.33
N LEU A 218 -43.01 30.68 8.09
CA LEU A 218 -42.66 32.09 7.90
C LEU A 218 -41.16 32.38 8.11
N LEU A 219 -40.54 31.78 9.13
CA LEU A 219 -39.10 31.92 9.36
C LEU A 219 -38.25 31.31 8.24
N ASP A 220 -38.72 30.24 7.57
CA ASP A 220 -38.04 29.68 6.40
C ASP A 220 -38.15 30.58 5.16
N GLU A 221 -39.27 31.30 4.96
CA GLU A 221 -39.35 32.33 3.93
C GLU A 221 -38.44 33.53 4.24
N LEU A 222 -38.37 33.95 5.51
CA LEU A 222 -37.50 35.02 5.98
C LEU A 222 -35.99 34.72 5.86
N ARG A 223 -35.57 33.49 5.57
CA ARG A 223 -34.14 33.17 5.27
C ARG A 223 -33.60 33.94 4.07
N SER A 224 -34.48 34.35 3.15
CA SER A 224 -34.14 35.19 1.98
C SER A 224 -34.04 36.68 2.34
N TYR A 225 -34.48 37.08 3.53
CA TYR A 225 -34.67 38.46 3.99
C TYR A 225 -33.91 38.74 5.29
N LEU A 226 -32.63 38.31 5.36
CA LEU A 226 -31.76 38.44 6.55
C LEU A 226 -31.52 39.89 7.04
N GLU A 227 -31.92 40.89 6.25
CA GLU A 227 -31.88 42.32 6.58
C GLU A 227 -33.03 42.79 7.48
N LEU A 228 -33.93 41.89 7.90
CA LEU A 228 -34.99 42.10 8.90
C LEU A 228 -34.65 41.47 10.26
N PRO A 229 -33.63 41.98 10.99
CA PRO A 229 -33.13 41.33 12.19
C PRO A 229 -34.13 41.32 13.34
N LYS A 230 -34.92 42.38 13.52
CA LYS A 230 -35.86 42.52 14.66
C LYS A 230 -37.01 41.53 14.54
N THR A 231 -37.52 41.32 13.33
CA THR A 231 -38.60 40.39 13.00
C THR A 231 -38.17 38.94 13.21
N ILE A 232 -37.00 38.56 12.66
CA ILE A 232 -36.40 37.24 12.87
C ILE A 232 -36.16 36.99 14.36
N ASP A 233 -35.65 37.98 15.09
CA ASP A 233 -35.39 37.86 16.53
C ASP A 233 -36.68 37.74 17.36
N MET A 234 -37.76 38.44 17.00
CA MET A 234 -39.05 38.33 17.69
C MET A 234 -39.67 36.94 17.52
N LEU A 235 -39.76 36.44 16.29
CA LEU A 235 -40.28 35.10 15.99
C LEU A 235 -39.40 33.99 16.59
N GLY A 236 -38.07 34.13 16.51
CA GLY A 236 -37.11 33.19 17.09
C GLY A 236 -37.15 33.13 18.61
N ASN A 237 -37.29 34.27 19.31
CA ASN A 237 -37.43 34.28 20.77
C ASN A 237 -38.77 33.68 21.24
N GLU A 238 -39.84 33.81 20.47
CA GLU A 238 -41.12 33.15 20.76
C GLU A 238 -41.01 31.63 20.64
N LEU A 239 -40.35 31.10 19.61
CA LEU A 239 -40.06 29.66 19.52
C LEU A 239 -39.18 29.16 20.68
N VAL A 240 -38.17 29.93 21.09
CA VAL A 240 -37.37 29.62 22.30
C VAL A 240 -38.25 29.60 23.55
N TYR A 241 -39.22 30.52 23.67
CA TYR A 241 -40.15 30.54 24.80
C TYR A 241 -41.07 29.31 24.81
N ARG A 242 -41.69 28.98 23.68
CA ARG A 242 -42.52 27.76 23.51
C ARG A 242 -41.72 26.48 23.77
N CYS A 243 -40.44 26.44 23.37
CA CYS A 243 -39.52 25.36 23.72
C CYS A 243 -39.33 25.23 25.24
N SER A 244 -39.17 26.34 25.97
CA SER A 244 -38.97 26.33 27.43
C SER A 244 -40.20 25.92 28.23
N GLU A 245 -41.41 26.12 27.69
CA GLU A 245 -42.68 25.65 28.28
C GLU A 245 -43.04 24.21 27.84
N ASN A 246 -42.16 23.53 27.08
CA ASN A 246 -42.41 22.23 26.45
C ASN A 246 -43.67 22.20 25.55
N ALA A 247 -43.99 23.32 24.91
CA ALA A 247 -45.11 23.49 23.99
C ALA A 247 -44.77 23.17 22.52
N LEU A 248 -43.49 22.94 22.19
CA LEU A 248 -43.04 22.43 20.90
C LEU A 248 -42.78 20.92 20.97
N SER A 249 -43.11 20.20 19.90
CA SER A 249 -42.65 18.83 19.68
C SER A 249 -41.13 18.77 19.43
N ILE A 250 -40.56 17.56 19.44
CA ILE A 250 -39.13 17.37 19.15
C ILE A 250 -38.83 17.72 17.70
N GLU A 251 -39.73 17.37 16.79
CA GLU A 251 -39.67 17.66 15.36
C GLU A 251 -39.64 19.19 15.15
N GLU A 252 -40.60 19.93 15.71
CA GLU A 252 -40.62 21.40 15.65
C GLU A 252 -39.39 22.05 16.30
N CYS A 253 -38.85 21.48 17.38
CA CYS A 253 -37.58 21.92 17.97
C CYS A 253 -36.39 21.71 17.03
N CYS A 254 -36.36 20.61 16.26
CA CYS A 254 -35.32 20.34 15.27
C CYS A 254 -35.43 21.29 14.06
N ASP A 255 -36.64 21.48 13.53
CA ASP A 255 -36.93 22.41 12.44
C ASP A 255 -36.57 23.86 12.83
N ALA A 256 -36.92 24.28 14.06
CA ALA A 256 -36.54 25.58 14.60
C ALA A 256 -35.03 25.80 14.61
N ILE A 257 -34.25 24.77 15.01
CA ILE A 257 -32.79 24.84 15.03
C ILE A 257 -32.22 24.96 13.61
N GLU A 258 -32.74 24.21 12.65
CA GLU A 258 -32.26 24.27 11.26
C GLU A 258 -32.58 25.63 10.62
N VAL A 259 -33.83 26.08 10.69
CA VAL A 259 -34.28 27.36 10.12
C VAL A 259 -33.55 28.55 10.77
N LEU A 260 -33.45 28.61 12.10
CA LEU A 260 -32.71 29.69 12.77
C LEU A 260 -31.21 29.67 12.49
N THR A 261 -30.64 28.50 12.16
CA THR A 261 -29.26 28.41 11.66
C THR A 261 -29.13 29.02 10.26
N GLN A 262 -30.06 28.74 9.35
CA GLN A 262 -30.11 29.36 8.02
C GLN A 262 -30.29 30.89 8.12
N CYS A 263 -31.13 31.35 9.06
CA CYS A 263 -31.34 32.77 9.39
C CYS A 263 -30.18 33.43 10.18
N ARG A 264 -29.04 32.73 10.32
CA ARG A 264 -27.82 33.20 10.99
C ARG A 264 -28.01 33.63 12.46
N ARG A 265 -28.84 32.89 13.23
CA ARG A 265 -29.06 33.12 14.68
C ARG A 265 -28.52 32.00 15.58
N PRO A 266 -27.20 31.74 15.58
CA PRO A 266 -26.61 30.65 16.35
C PRO A 266 -26.80 30.80 17.87
N GLU A 267 -26.92 32.02 18.39
CA GLU A 267 -27.14 32.26 19.83
C GLU A 267 -28.53 31.83 20.33
N MET A 268 -29.53 31.78 19.45
CA MET A 268 -30.88 31.30 19.78
C MET A 268 -30.97 29.79 19.67
N VAL A 269 -30.33 29.22 18.64
CA VAL A 269 -30.18 27.78 18.41
C VAL A 269 -29.64 27.06 19.66
N GLU A 270 -28.65 27.65 20.35
CA GLU A 270 -28.06 27.13 21.60
C GLU A 270 -29.01 27.13 22.82
N LYS A 271 -30.27 27.56 22.69
CA LYS A 271 -31.27 27.55 23.77
C LYS A 271 -32.26 26.38 23.67
N PHE A 272 -32.45 25.79 22.48
CA PHE A 272 -33.44 24.72 22.25
C PHE A 272 -33.07 23.36 22.87
N TRP A 273 -31.82 23.17 23.31
CA TRP A 273 -31.39 21.90 23.92
C TRP A 273 -32.14 21.54 25.21
N SER A 274 -32.68 22.53 25.94
CA SER A 274 -33.41 22.29 27.19
C SER A 274 -34.72 21.56 26.94
N GLY A 275 -35.53 22.00 25.97
CA GLY A 275 -36.77 21.31 25.58
C GLY A 275 -36.50 19.89 25.07
N ILE A 276 -35.42 19.70 24.30
CA ILE A 276 -34.99 18.36 23.86
C ILE A 276 -34.57 17.47 25.05
N ALA A 277 -33.94 18.04 26.08
CA ALA A 277 -33.52 17.30 27.27
C ALA A 277 -34.69 16.95 28.19
N ASP A 278 -35.63 17.88 28.41
CA ASP A 278 -36.84 17.66 29.21
C ASP A 278 -37.78 16.64 28.53
N GLN A 279 -37.83 16.63 27.21
CA GLN A 279 -38.62 15.69 26.40
C GLN A 279 -37.88 14.38 26.02
N GLU A 280 -36.84 13.95 26.75
CA GLU A 280 -36.06 12.73 26.47
C GLU A 280 -36.93 11.48 26.21
N ARG A 281 -38.11 11.38 26.85
CA ARG A 281 -39.04 10.26 26.69
C ARG A 281 -39.79 10.26 25.34
N SER A 282 -40.00 11.44 24.76
CA SER A 282 -40.68 11.63 23.47
C SER A 282 -39.77 11.36 22.28
N ILE A 283 -38.45 11.16 22.51
CA ILE A 283 -37.53 10.66 21.50
C ILE A 283 -37.86 9.17 21.24
N THR A 284 -38.18 8.84 19.99
CA THR A 284 -38.64 7.53 19.50
C THR A 284 -37.76 7.03 18.36
N GLU A 285 -37.97 5.79 17.91
CA GLU A 285 -37.31 5.20 16.76
C GLU A 285 -37.52 5.99 15.45
N ARG A 286 -38.57 6.82 15.40
CA ARG A 286 -38.98 7.59 14.22
C ARG A 286 -38.40 8.99 14.14
N ASN A 287 -38.01 9.60 15.27
CA ASN A 287 -37.55 10.99 15.30
C ASN A 287 -36.12 11.15 15.86
N VAL A 288 -35.52 10.08 16.41
CA VAL A 288 -34.14 10.12 16.92
C VAL A 288 -33.13 10.65 15.90
N HIS A 289 -33.32 10.39 14.59
CA HIS A 289 -32.41 10.86 13.55
C HIS A 289 -32.45 12.39 13.36
N PHE A 290 -33.60 13.04 13.49
CA PHE A 290 -33.70 14.51 13.50
C PHE A 290 -32.93 15.13 14.68
N VAL A 291 -32.99 14.50 15.87
CA VAL A 291 -32.24 14.98 17.04
C VAL A 291 -30.72 14.78 16.88
N PHE A 292 -30.28 13.84 16.03
CA PHE A 292 -28.88 13.75 15.61
C PHE A 292 -28.53 14.77 14.52
N SER A 293 -29.39 14.99 13.52
CA SER A 293 -29.09 15.88 12.38
C SER A 293 -28.81 17.34 12.80
N ILE A 294 -29.39 17.80 13.91
CA ILE A 294 -29.14 19.13 14.48
C ILE A 294 -27.79 19.32 15.19
N LEU A 295 -27.11 18.24 15.57
CA LEU A 295 -25.87 18.30 16.36
C LEU A 295 -24.72 19.13 15.73
N PRO A 296 -24.56 19.20 14.39
CA PRO A 296 -23.54 20.05 13.76
C PRO A 296 -23.76 21.55 14.02
N TYR A 297 -25.02 21.97 14.16
CA TYR A 297 -25.40 23.38 14.39
C TYR A 297 -25.14 23.81 15.85
N LEU A 298 -25.35 22.92 16.81
CA LEU A 298 -25.03 23.13 18.22
C LEU A 298 -23.50 23.12 18.44
N LYS A 299 -22.96 24.08 19.20
CA LYS A 299 -21.53 24.14 19.59
C LYS A 299 -21.35 23.99 21.10
N VAL A 300 -22.06 24.79 21.90
CA VAL A 300 -21.98 24.82 23.36
C VAL A 300 -22.83 23.70 23.96
N SER A 301 -24.10 23.64 23.57
CA SER A 301 -25.09 22.68 24.11
C SER A 301 -24.95 21.25 23.57
N ARG A 302 -24.15 21.03 22.52
CA ARG A 302 -23.97 19.73 21.84
C ARG A 302 -23.68 18.57 22.81
N ARG A 303 -22.85 18.81 23.83
CA ARG A 303 -22.50 17.77 24.82
C ARG A 303 -23.70 17.36 25.69
N ALA A 304 -24.60 18.29 26.01
CA ALA A 304 -25.82 18.01 26.76
C ALA A 304 -26.77 17.13 25.93
N VAL A 305 -27.05 17.52 24.68
CA VAL A 305 -27.91 16.75 23.77
C VAL A 305 -27.31 15.35 23.49
N LEU A 306 -26.00 15.24 23.25
CA LEU A 306 -25.32 13.94 23.13
C LEU A 306 -25.49 13.06 24.37
N THR A 307 -25.52 13.64 25.57
CA THR A 307 -25.72 12.89 26.83
C THR A 307 -27.14 12.29 26.91
N VAL A 308 -28.15 13.04 26.44
CA VAL A 308 -29.53 12.56 26.32
C VAL A 308 -29.61 11.42 25.29
N LEU A 309 -29.02 11.61 24.11
CA LEU A 309 -28.98 10.60 23.04
C LEU A 309 -28.24 9.32 23.46
N GLU A 310 -27.14 9.42 24.21
CA GLU A 310 -26.41 8.27 24.78
C GLU A 310 -27.25 7.44 25.77
N ARG A 311 -28.21 8.04 26.47
CA ARG A 311 -29.17 7.33 27.34
C ARG A 311 -30.28 6.66 26.54
N ARG A 312 -30.75 7.30 25.47
CA ARG A 312 -31.94 6.89 24.73
C ARG A 312 -31.67 5.88 23.61
N ILE A 313 -30.61 6.03 22.82
CA ILE A 313 -30.38 5.15 21.66
C ILE A 313 -30.26 3.64 22.01
N PRO A 314 -29.70 3.20 23.16
CA PRO A 314 -29.67 1.78 23.53
C PRO A 314 -31.06 1.18 23.83
N GLN A 315 -32.09 2.02 23.94
CA GLN A 315 -33.50 1.64 24.17
C GLN A 315 -34.34 1.66 22.89
N LEU A 316 -33.81 2.14 21.77
CA LEU A 316 -34.53 2.33 20.51
C LEU A 316 -33.95 1.54 19.34
N TRP A 317 -32.66 1.20 19.39
CA TRP A 317 -31.90 0.71 18.23
C TRP A 317 -32.60 -0.42 17.48
N TRP A 318 -33.18 -1.42 18.15
CA TRP A 318 -33.76 -2.59 17.48
C TRP A 318 -34.97 -2.28 16.58
N GLN A 319 -35.54 -1.08 16.63
CA GLN A 319 -36.64 -0.62 15.75
C GLN A 319 -36.19 0.41 14.71
N MET A 320 -34.94 0.87 14.75
CA MET A 320 -34.43 1.86 13.79
C MET A 320 -34.32 1.26 12.37
N SER A 321 -34.70 2.07 11.37
CA SER A 321 -34.52 1.75 9.96
C SER A 321 -33.06 1.93 9.48
N PRO A 322 -32.68 1.39 8.31
CA PRO A 322 -31.38 1.65 7.71
C PRO A 322 -31.12 3.14 7.45
N ASN A 323 -32.10 3.87 6.88
CA ASN A 323 -31.98 5.31 6.61
C ASN A 323 -31.72 6.12 7.89
N ALA A 324 -32.54 5.91 8.93
CA ALA A 324 -32.34 6.58 10.22
C ALA A 324 -30.97 6.24 10.84
N THR A 325 -30.45 5.04 10.62
CA THR A 325 -29.11 4.64 11.07
C THR A 325 -28.00 5.36 10.29
N ILE A 326 -28.16 5.50 8.97
CA ILE A 326 -27.23 6.23 8.10
C ILE A 326 -27.18 7.71 8.48
N GLU A 327 -28.32 8.36 8.65
CA GLU A 327 -28.43 9.78 9.02
C GLU A 327 -27.79 10.07 10.38
N VAL A 328 -28.05 9.22 11.39
CA VAL A 328 -27.40 9.31 12.71
C VAL A 328 -25.87 9.20 12.58
N LEU A 329 -25.36 8.26 11.77
CA LEU A 329 -23.92 8.12 11.55
C LEU A 329 -23.33 9.30 10.76
N GLN A 330 -24.04 9.84 9.77
CA GLN A 330 -23.62 11.01 9.00
C GLN A 330 -23.54 12.27 9.86
N ALA A 331 -24.51 12.48 10.76
CA ALA A 331 -24.48 13.58 11.73
C ALA A 331 -23.26 13.49 12.67
N LEU A 332 -22.95 12.29 13.18
CA LEU A 332 -21.75 12.04 13.98
C LEU A 332 -20.46 12.36 13.20
N VAL A 333 -20.38 11.98 11.91
CA VAL A 333 -19.26 12.30 11.01
C VAL A 333 -19.11 13.81 10.82
N ALA A 334 -20.23 14.52 10.58
CA ALA A 334 -20.23 15.98 10.43
C ALA A 334 -19.75 16.69 11.70
N CYS A 335 -20.18 16.21 12.87
CA CYS A 335 -19.69 16.69 14.17
C CYS A 335 -18.25 16.28 14.51
N LYS A 336 -17.69 15.26 13.83
CA LYS A 336 -16.43 14.58 14.16
C LYS A 336 -16.39 14.04 15.59
N VAL A 337 -17.51 13.48 16.05
CA VAL A 337 -17.63 12.88 17.40
C VAL A 337 -18.04 11.41 17.29
N SER A 338 -17.44 10.56 18.12
CA SER A 338 -17.72 9.11 18.17
C SER A 338 -18.08 8.72 19.61
N PRO A 339 -19.32 8.99 20.06
CA PRO A 339 -19.75 8.67 21.42
C PRO A 339 -19.85 7.15 21.56
N PHE A 340 -19.01 6.57 22.43
CA PHE A 340 -18.76 5.12 22.46
C PHE A 340 -20.05 4.29 22.61
N ARG A 341 -21.01 4.75 23.43
CA ARG A 341 -22.28 4.04 23.62
C ARG A 341 -23.15 4.06 22.37
N VAL A 342 -23.16 5.18 21.64
CA VAL A 342 -23.91 5.33 20.39
C VAL A 342 -23.30 4.43 19.32
N THR A 343 -22.01 4.56 19.04
CA THR A 343 -21.34 3.80 17.97
C THR A 343 -21.33 2.30 18.22
N GLN A 344 -21.16 1.86 19.48
CA GLN A 344 -21.30 0.45 19.85
C GLN A 344 -22.74 -0.08 19.66
N THR A 345 -23.75 0.75 19.93
CA THR A 345 -25.15 0.37 19.74
C THR A 345 -25.48 0.23 18.25
N LEU A 346 -24.99 1.13 17.41
CA LEU A 346 -25.18 1.08 15.96
C LEU A 346 -24.39 -0.06 15.31
N ALA A 347 -23.20 -0.38 15.82
CA ALA A 347 -22.43 -1.57 15.42
C ALA A 347 -23.19 -2.87 15.72
N ARG A 348 -23.85 -2.95 16.89
CA ARG A 348 -24.73 -4.07 17.26
C ARG A 348 -26.00 -4.13 16.39
N TRP A 349 -26.59 -2.99 16.06
CA TRP A 349 -27.70 -2.90 15.11
C TRP A 349 -27.32 -3.48 13.75
N LEU A 350 -26.17 -3.06 13.20
CA LEU A 350 -25.68 -3.52 11.91
C LEU A 350 -25.52 -5.03 11.88
N ASN A 351 -24.86 -5.62 12.88
CA ASN A 351 -24.71 -7.08 12.96
C ASN A 351 -26.06 -7.81 13.07
N THR A 352 -27.04 -7.23 13.77
CA THR A 352 -28.36 -7.85 13.90
C THR A 352 -29.12 -7.81 12.56
N ASN A 353 -29.14 -6.64 11.90
CA ASN A 353 -29.96 -6.36 10.72
C ASN A 353 -29.27 -6.56 9.37
N ILE A 354 -28.01 -7.03 9.34
CA ILE A 354 -27.18 -7.24 8.13
C ILE A 354 -27.84 -8.04 6.98
N HIS A 355 -28.90 -8.80 7.28
CA HIS A 355 -29.65 -9.60 6.32
C HIS A 355 -30.77 -8.81 5.59
N ALA A 356 -31.18 -7.66 6.15
CA ALA A 356 -32.19 -6.77 5.61
C ALA A 356 -31.60 -5.47 5.01
N VAL A 357 -30.33 -5.17 5.28
CA VAL A 357 -29.61 -3.99 4.77
C VAL A 357 -29.21 -4.21 3.30
N ALA A 358 -29.46 -3.21 2.45
CA ALA A 358 -29.11 -3.21 1.03
C ALA A 358 -27.61 -2.93 0.79
N GLU A 359 -27.12 -3.15 -0.43
CA GLU A 359 -25.67 -3.04 -0.73
C GLU A 359 -25.14 -1.61 -0.55
N ASP A 360 -25.90 -0.61 -1.00
CA ASP A 360 -25.53 0.81 -0.91
C ASP A 360 -25.66 1.35 0.52
N GLU A 361 -26.69 0.89 1.25
CA GLU A 361 -26.88 1.20 2.68
C GLU A 361 -25.70 0.68 3.52
N LEU A 362 -25.28 -0.58 3.29
CA LEU A 362 -24.11 -1.17 3.94
C LEU A 362 -22.83 -0.38 3.61
N GLY A 363 -22.69 0.05 2.35
CA GLY A 363 -21.59 0.92 1.92
C GLY A 363 -21.54 2.22 2.72
N ALA A 364 -22.67 2.94 2.80
CA ALA A 364 -22.78 4.20 3.54
C ALA A 364 -22.48 4.05 5.05
N ILE A 365 -22.99 2.98 5.66
CA ILE A 365 -22.77 2.69 7.10
C ILE A 365 -21.28 2.42 7.37
N LEU A 366 -20.63 1.56 6.57
CA LEU A 366 -19.21 1.23 6.72
C LEU A 366 -18.29 2.42 6.43
N GLU A 367 -18.63 3.25 5.45
CA GLU A 367 -17.96 4.53 5.19
C GLU A 367 -18.05 5.44 6.42
N ALA A 368 -19.22 5.61 7.01
CA ALA A 368 -19.39 6.47 8.17
C ALA A 368 -18.61 5.96 9.40
N PHE A 369 -18.63 4.65 9.68
CA PHE A 369 -17.79 4.06 10.74
C PHE A 369 -16.28 4.27 10.49
N THR A 370 -15.84 4.14 9.24
CA THR A 370 -14.45 4.42 8.83
C THR A 370 -14.09 5.89 9.07
N ASN A 371 -14.95 6.81 8.66
CA ASN A 371 -14.75 8.26 8.85
C ASN A 371 -14.81 8.69 10.34
N LEU A 372 -15.49 7.92 11.19
CA LEU A 372 -15.51 8.08 12.65
C LEU A 372 -14.31 7.42 13.36
N ALA A 373 -13.39 6.79 12.62
CA ALA A 373 -12.30 5.99 13.15
C ALA A 373 -12.77 4.93 14.20
N TYR A 374 -13.97 4.36 13.98
CA TYR A 374 -14.58 3.37 14.86
C TYR A 374 -14.74 2.00 14.17
N SER A 375 -14.23 0.95 14.82
CA SER A 375 -14.45 -0.45 14.44
C SER A 375 -14.50 -1.31 15.70
N ASP A 376 -15.33 -2.36 15.67
CA ASP A 376 -15.45 -3.33 16.75
C ASP A 376 -15.72 -4.75 16.19
N ALA A 377 -15.81 -5.73 17.09
CA ALA A 377 -16.10 -7.12 16.72
C ALA A 377 -17.53 -7.35 16.21
N GLN A 378 -18.48 -6.41 16.38
CA GLN A 378 -19.82 -6.53 15.80
C GLN A 378 -19.79 -6.15 14.32
N ILE A 379 -19.10 -5.06 13.96
CA ILE A 379 -18.90 -4.65 12.56
C ILE A 379 -18.16 -5.75 11.79
N GLU A 380 -17.05 -6.28 12.33
CA GLU A 380 -16.30 -7.37 11.68
C GLU A 380 -17.19 -8.60 11.44
N ARG A 381 -17.99 -9.02 12.43
CA ARG A 381 -18.94 -10.14 12.29
C ARG A 381 -20.07 -9.86 11.30
N ALA A 382 -20.54 -8.62 11.21
CA ALA A 382 -21.55 -8.21 10.24
C ALA A 382 -21.00 -8.39 8.81
N ILE A 383 -19.85 -7.79 8.51
CA ILE A 383 -19.18 -7.90 7.22
C ILE A 383 -18.90 -9.38 6.90
N GLU A 384 -18.36 -10.15 7.84
CA GLU A 384 -18.09 -11.58 7.65
C GLU A 384 -19.37 -12.36 7.28
N ARG A 385 -20.49 -12.13 7.97
CA ARG A 385 -21.77 -12.78 7.67
C ARG A 385 -22.32 -12.37 6.31
N TYR A 386 -22.22 -11.09 5.95
CA TYR A 386 -22.64 -10.57 4.65
C TYR A 386 -21.84 -11.23 3.50
N VAL A 387 -20.51 -11.20 3.61
CA VAL A 387 -19.58 -11.77 2.63
C VAL A 387 -19.77 -13.28 2.51
N LYS A 388 -19.99 -14.00 3.62
CA LYS A 388 -20.31 -15.45 3.57
C LYS A 388 -21.65 -15.76 2.89
N ALA A 389 -22.67 -14.90 3.04
CA ALA A 389 -24.00 -15.13 2.47
C ALA A 389 -24.11 -14.73 0.98
N LYS A 390 -23.47 -13.63 0.59
CA LYS A 390 -23.52 -13.08 -0.78
C LYS A 390 -22.34 -13.53 -1.64
N GLY A 391 -21.12 -13.42 -1.11
CA GLY A 391 -19.87 -13.78 -1.80
C GLY A 391 -19.78 -13.15 -3.20
N VAL A 392 -19.66 -14.00 -4.22
CA VAL A 392 -19.60 -13.60 -5.64
C VAL A 392 -20.88 -12.90 -6.14
N LYS A 393 -22.02 -13.05 -5.44
CA LYS A 393 -23.32 -12.46 -5.84
C LYS A 393 -23.49 -10.98 -5.46
N VAL A 394 -22.48 -10.35 -4.85
CA VAL A 394 -22.48 -8.89 -4.66
C VAL A 394 -22.49 -8.22 -6.04
N SER A 395 -23.28 -7.17 -6.19
CA SER A 395 -23.42 -6.44 -7.47
C SER A 395 -22.63 -5.12 -7.47
N SER A 396 -22.55 -4.45 -6.32
CA SER A 396 -21.87 -3.17 -6.17
C SER A 396 -20.36 -3.32 -5.95
N GLN A 397 -19.54 -2.93 -6.94
CA GLN A 397 -18.08 -2.84 -6.77
C GLN A 397 -17.67 -1.84 -5.66
N ASN A 398 -18.46 -0.78 -5.47
CA ASN A 398 -18.24 0.24 -4.43
C ASN A 398 -18.32 -0.36 -3.02
N LEU A 399 -19.24 -1.29 -2.78
CA LEU A 399 -19.35 -1.97 -1.49
C LEU A 399 -18.08 -2.76 -1.15
N ILE A 400 -17.56 -3.54 -2.11
CA ILE A 400 -16.33 -4.34 -1.91
C ILE A 400 -15.12 -3.43 -1.66
N VAL A 401 -15.01 -2.32 -2.39
CA VAL A 401 -13.99 -1.28 -2.17
C VAL A 401 -14.09 -0.68 -0.76
N THR A 402 -15.30 -0.37 -0.29
CA THR A 402 -15.50 0.17 1.07
C THR A 402 -15.21 -0.87 2.15
N ILE A 403 -15.57 -2.14 1.95
CA ILE A 403 -15.19 -3.24 2.85
C ILE A 403 -13.68 -3.36 2.94
N LEU A 404 -12.96 -3.40 1.81
CA LEU A 404 -11.51 -3.54 1.80
C LEU A 404 -10.79 -2.31 2.39
N ARG A 405 -11.28 -1.10 2.15
CA ARG A 405 -10.80 0.13 2.82
C ARG A 405 -11.00 0.05 4.34
N HIS A 406 -12.16 -0.41 4.80
CA HIS A 406 -12.43 -0.59 6.23
C HIS A 406 -11.47 -1.61 6.86
N CYS A 407 -11.20 -2.72 6.15
CA CYS A 407 -10.18 -3.69 6.57
C CYS A 407 -8.76 -3.12 6.58
N GLU A 408 -8.39 -2.25 5.62
CA GLU A 408 -7.08 -1.59 5.57
C GLU A 408 -6.89 -0.63 6.76
N GLU A 409 -7.82 0.31 6.97
CA GLU A 409 -7.76 1.35 8.00
C GLU A 409 -7.65 0.76 9.42
N PHE A 410 -8.53 -0.19 9.75
CA PHE A 410 -8.55 -0.85 11.06
C PHE A 410 -7.64 -2.08 11.17
N ARG A 411 -6.88 -2.39 10.10
CA ARG A 411 -5.98 -3.54 10.00
C ARG A 411 -6.65 -4.88 10.33
N LEU A 412 -7.86 -5.09 9.81
CA LEU A 412 -8.69 -6.29 10.04
C LEU A 412 -8.22 -7.44 9.12
N ARG A 413 -7.40 -8.36 9.64
CA ARG A 413 -6.90 -9.52 8.88
C ARG A 413 -7.86 -10.73 8.94
N ASN A 414 -9.14 -10.52 8.69
CA ASN A 414 -10.15 -11.59 8.70
C ASN A 414 -10.14 -12.39 7.38
N ALA A 415 -9.76 -13.67 7.46
CA ALA A 415 -9.59 -14.53 6.30
C ALA A 415 -10.90 -14.76 5.52
N HIS A 416 -12.07 -14.75 6.17
CA HIS A 416 -13.34 -14.96 5.47
C HIS A 416 -13.75 -13.73 4.65
N ILE A 417 -13.56 -12.53 5.20
CA ILE A 417 -13.84 -11.27 4.49
C ILE A 417 -12.90 -11.14 3.28
N LEU A 418 -11.60 -11.28 3.50
CA LEU A 418 -10.58 -11.09 2.47
C LEU A 418 -10.69 -12.14 1.34
N ASN A 419 -10.89 -13.41 1.67
CA ASN A 419 -11.12 -14.43 0.64
C ASN A 419 -12.38 -14.16 -0.17
N GLY A 420 -13.50 -13.79 0.46
CA GLY A 420 -14.73 -13.46 -0.26
C GLY A 420 -14.57 -12.27 -1.21
N CYS A 421 -13.83 -11.24 -0.80
CA CYS A 421 -13.48 -10.11 -1.67
C CYS A 421 -12.58 -10.53 -2.85
N SER A 422 -11.63 -11.46 -2.62
CA SER A 422 -10.77 -11.98 -3.70
C SER A 422 -11.54 -12.83 -4.72
N GLU A 423 -12.50 -13.66 -4.28
CA GLU A 423 -13.35 -14.44 -5.18
C GLU A 423 -14.34 -13.55 -5.96
N PHE A 424 -14.87 -12.49 -5.34
CA PHE A 424 -15.62 -11.46 -6.07
C PHE A 424 -14.77 -10.82 -7.19
N PHE A 425 -13.52 -10.44 -6.89
CA PHE A 425 -12.60 -9.88 -7.89
C PHE A 425 -12.33 -10.86 -9.03
N ILE A 426 -12.02 -12.12 -8.72
CA ILE A 426 -11.78 -13.20 -9.70
C ILE A 426 -12.99 -13.43 -10.61
N ALA A 427 -14.21 -13.35 -10.07
CA ALA A 427 -15.44 -13.61 -10.82
C ALA A 427 -15.87 -12.42 -11.70
N ASN A 428 -15.68 -11.19 -11.24
CA ASN A 428 -16.25 -9.99 -11.85
C ASN A 428 -15.24 -9.09 -12.57
N PHE A 429 -13.95 -9.47 -12.64
CA PHE A 429 -12.87 -8.61 -13.17
C PHE A 429 -13.18 -7.91 -14.50
N GLY A 430 -13.87 -8.58 -15.43
CA GLY A 430 -14.22 -8.02 -16.74
C GLY A 430 -15.23 -6.87 -16.73
N GLN A 431 -15.88 -6.60 -15.58
CA GLN A 431 -16.86 -5.53 -15.39
C GLN A 431 -16.36 -4.40 -14.46
N LEU A 432 -15.17 -4.56 -13.86
CA LEU A 432 -14.62 -3.59 -12.92
C LEU A 432 -14.07 -2.36 -13.66
N GLU A 433 -14.08 -1.20 -13.00
CA GLU A 433 -13.39 -0.02 -13.53
C GLU A 433 -11.90 -0.01 -13.14
N PRO A 434 -10.98 0.37 -14.06
CA PRO A 434 -9.54 0.42 -13.75
C PRO A 434 -9.14 1.32 -12.58
N ALA A 435 -9.97 2.30 -12.22
CA ALA A 435 -9.74 3.21 -11.10
C ALA A 435 -9.79 2.52 -9.73
N TYR A 436 -10.55 1.43 -9.57
CA TYR A 436 -10.71 0.72 -8.30
C TYR A 436 -9.62 -0.33 -8.04
N LEU A 437 -8.83 -0.71 -9.05
CA LEU A 437 -7.86 -1.80 -8.94
C LEU A 437 -6.93 -1.69 -7.73
N LYS A 438 -6.42 -0.49 -7.45
CA LYS A 438 -5.60 -0.22 -6.26
C LYS A 438 -6.35 -0.52 -4.96
N ALA A 439 -7.60 -0.07 -4.83
CA ALA A 439 -8.40 -0.30 -3.64
C ALA A 439 -8.86 -1.76 -3.49
N LEU A 440 -8.89 -2.51 -4.60
CA LEU A 440 -9.20 -3.95 -4.62
C LEU A 440 -7.98 -4.83 -4.36
N PHE A 441 -6.76 -4.36 -4.67
CA PHE A 441 -5.53 -5.15 -4.56
C PHE A 441 -4.61 -4.75 -3.38
N CYS A 442 -4.33 -3.46 -3.19
CA CYS A 442 -3.36 -3.00 -2.20
C CYS A 442 -3.70 -3.36 -0.74
N PRO A 443 -4.98 -3.43 -0.29
CA PRO A 443 -5.32 -3.89 1.05
C PRO A 443 -4.81 -5.29 1.37
N PHE A 444 -4.79 -6.21 0.39
CA PHE A 444 -4.21 -7.55 0.57
C PHE A 444 -2.72 -7.47 0.91
N ALA A 445 -1.98 -6.61 0.21
CA ALA A 445 -0.56 -6.39 0.45
C ALA A 445 -0.27 -5.65 1.75
N TYR A 446 -1.07 -4.64 2.11
CA TYR A 446 -0.92 -3.93 3.38
C TYR A 446 -1.16 -4.87 4.57
N LEU A 447 -2.20 -5.71 4.50
CA LEU A 447 -2.54 -6.71 5.50
C LEU A 447 -1.66 -7.98 5.44
N ASP A 448 -0.72 -8.06 4.48
CA ASP A 448 0.16 -9.23 4.24
C ASP A 448 -0.63 -10.55 4.00
N PHE A 449 -1.82 -10.44 3.43
CA PHE A 449 -2.75 -11.56 3.26
C PHE A 449 -2.74 -12.12 1.84
N VAL A 450 -2.32 -13.38 1.70
CA VAL A 450 -2.42 -14.15 0.45
C VAL A 450 -3.75 -14.92 0.44
N PRO A 451 -4.64 -14.71 -0.56
CA PRO A 451 -5.90 -15.44 -0.66
C PRO A 451 -5.74 -16.95 -0.85
N THR A 452 -6.76 -17.71 -0.48
CA THR A 452 -6.77 -19.18 -0.64
C THR A 452 -6.62 -19.61 -2.10
N ASN A 453 -7.19 -18.87 -3.05
CA ASN A 453 -7.07 -19.13 -4.49
C ASN A 453 -5.95 -18.29 -5.13
N ALA A 454 -4.77 -18.30 -4.49
CA ALA A 454 -3.67 -17.36 -4.77
C ALA A 454 -3.28 -17.30 -6.26
N ILE A 455 -3.13 -18.45 -6.93
CA ILE A 455 -2.70 -18.52 -8.33
C ILE A 455 -3.68 -17.75 -9.21
N LYS A 456 -4.96 -18.15 -9.22
CA LYS A 456 -6.00 -17.51 -10.03
C LYS A 456 -6.20 -16.04 -9.67
N PHE A 457 -6.06 -15.67 -8.39
CA PHE A 457 -6.10 -14.27 -7.96
C PHE A 457 -5.00 -13.45 -8.64
N PHE A 458 -3.74 -13.84 -8.47
CA PHE A 458 -2.61 -13.09 -9.05
C PHE A 458 -2.59 -13.11 -10.58
N ASP A 459 -2.99 -14.22 -11.22
CA ASP A 459 -3.16 -14.29 -12.67
C ASP A 459 -4.22 -13.30 -13.17
N THR A 460 -5.34 -13.19 -12.45
CA THR A 460 -6.40 -12.21 -12.77
C THR A 460 -5.90 -10.77 -12.59
N VAL A 461 -5.18 -10.46 -11.50
CA VAL A 461 -4.59 -9.12 -11.30
C VAL A 461 -3.57 -8.81 -12.40
N ASN A 462 -2.67 -9.75 -12.74
CA ASN A 462 -1.69 -9.60 -13.81
C ASN A 462 -2.37 -9.31 -15.16
N MET A 463 -3.33 -10.14 -15.57
CA MET A 463 -4.07 -9.96 -16.82
C MET A 463 -4.83 -8.62 -16.85
N TYR A 464 -5.44 -8.21 -15.74
CA TYR A 464 -6.19 -6.95 -15.65
C TYR A 464 -5.26 -5.71 -15.67
N VAL A 465 -4.11 -5.77 -15.00
CA VAL A 465 -3.05 -4.73 -15.10
C VAL A 465 -2.54 -4.65 -16.53
N ASP A 466 -2.32 -5.78 -17.21
CA ASP A 466 -1.84 -5.82 -18.59
C ASP A 466 -2.84 -5.17 -19.56
N LEU A 467 -4.11 -5.57 -19.50
CA LEU A 467 -5.21 -5.09 -20.35
C LEU A 467 -5.54 -3.60 -20.13
N HIS A 468 -5.27 -3.06 -18.93
CA HIS A 468 -5.69 -1.71 -18.55
C HIS A 468 -4.55 -0.78 -18.11
N PHE A 469 -3.28 -1.16 -18.33
CA PHE A 469 -2.10 -0.41 -17.88
C PHE A 469 -2.17 1.10 -18.18
N ALA A 470 -2.58 1.47 -19.41
CA ALA A 470 -2.68 2.87 -19.84
C ALA A 470 -3.88 3.65 -19.26
N LYS A 471 -4.88 2.95 -18.68
CA LYS A 471 -6.06 3.55 -18.03
C LYS A 471 -5.86 3.75 -16.52
N ILE A 472 -4.93 3.03 -15.91
CA ILE A 472 -4.61 3.14 -14.48
C ILE A 472 -3.76 4.41 -14.25
N ARG A 473 -4.00 5.14 -13.16
CA ARG A 473 -3.21 6.34 -12.83
C ARG A 473 -1.76 5.94 -12.49
N PRO A 474 -0.70 6.61 -12.99
CA PRO A 474 0.69 6.22 -12.73
C PRO A 474 1.06 6.07 -11.25
N THR A 475 0.47 6.91 -10.38
CA THR A 475 0.65 6.80 -8.91
C THR A 475 0.08 5.51 -8.34
N ASP A 476 -1.07 5.07 -8.86
CA ASP A 476 -1.73 3.86 -8.42
C ASP A 476 -1.03 2.63 -9.00
N THR A 477 -0.51 2.70 -10.23
CA THR A 477 0.39 1.67 -10.77
C THR A 477 1.59 1.45 -9.85
N ILE A 478 2.26 2.51 -9.38
CA ILE A 478 3.41 2.36 -8.46
C ILE A 478 2.98 1.79 -7.10
N ASP A 479 1.80 2.15 -6.59
CA ASP A 479 1.26 1.55 -5.36
C ASP A 479 0.96 0.05 -5.53
N ILE A 480 0.42 -0.36 -6.69
CA ILE A 480 0.19 -1.77 -7.04
C ILE A 480 1.51 -2.54 -7.16
N MET A 481 2.55 -1.94 -7.77
CA MET A 481 3.86 -2.57 -7.91
C MET A 481 4.57 -2.74 -6.56
N PHE A 482 4.44 -1.75 -5.66
CA PHE A 482 4.87 -1.89 -4.28
C PHE A 482 4.09 -2.99 -3.52
N ALA A 483 2.78 -3.11 -3.78
CA ALA A 483 1.94 -4.17 -3.21
C ALA A 483 2.37 -5.58 -3.67
N TYR A 484 2.77 -5.75 -4.93
CA TYR A 484 3.34 -7.01 -5.44
C TYR A 484 4.60 -7.44 -4.66
N ILE A 485 5.55 -6.52 -4.42
CA ILE A 485 6.78 -6.83 -3.65
C ILE A 485 6.44 -7.18 -2.19
N CYS A 486 5.51 -6.47 -1.54
CA CYS A 486 5.05 -6.83 -0.21
C CYS A 486 4.56 -8.30 -0.14
N LEU A 487 3.81 -8.75 -1.15
CA LEU A 487 3.26 -10.11 -1.27
C LEU A 487 4.20 -11.17 -1.88
N GLU A 488 5.51 -10.89 -2.04
CA GLU A 488 6.49 -11.85 -2.60
C GLU A 488 6.13 -12.29 -4.04
N ARG A 489 5.80 -11.29 -4.87
CA ARG A 489 5.47 -11.45 -6.29
C ARG A 489 6.25 -10.43 -7.12
N PHE A 490 6.83 -10.89 -8.23
CA PHE A 490 7.79 -10.12 -9.03
C PHE A 490 7.28 -10.01 -10.49
N PRO A 491 6.45 -9.01 -10.82
CA PRO A 491 5.80 -8.92 -12.13
C PRO A 491 6.72 -8.29 -13.18
N LEU A 492 7.76 -9.02 -13.59
CA LEU A 492 8.80 -8.57 -14.53
C LEU A 492 8.24 -8.00 -15.84
N ASN A 493 7.11 -8.54 -16.31
CA ASN A 493 6.41 -8.09 -17.53
C ASN A 493 6.05 -6.59 -17.53
N PHE A 494 5.91 -5.96 -16.36
CA PHE A 494 5.57 -4.54 -16.24
C PHE A 494 6.78 -3.61 -16.06
N VAL A 495 7.96 -4.15 -15.70
CA VAL A 495 9.21 -3.38 -15.45
C VAL A 495 9.48 -2.40 -16.60
N ASN A 496 9.58 -2.93 -17.83
CA ASN A 496 9.86 -2.14 -19.04
C ASN A 496 8.80 -1.06 -19.35
N ARG A 497 7.59 -1.19 -18.80
CA ARG A 497 6.51 -0.20 -18.97
C ARG A 497 6.56 0.90 -17.90
N ILE A 498 6.97 0.56 -16.68
CA ILE A 498 7.07 1.48 -15.53
C ILE A 498 8.32 2.35 -15.64
N PHE A 499 9.45 1.77 -16.06
CA PHE A 499 10.70 2.50 -16.26
C PHE A 499 10.81 3.16 -17.65
N ASN A 500 9.76 3.10 -18.46
CA ASN A 500 9.70 3.82 -19.73
C ASN A 500 9.75 5.34 -19.48
N PRO A 501 10.61 6.11 -20.18
CA PRO A 501 10.70 7.57 -20.01
C PRO A 501 9.35 8.28 -20.10
N TYR A 502 8.47 7.86 -21.02
CA TYR A 502 7.13 8.43 -21.16
C TYR A 502 6.26 8.22 -19.90
N PHE A 503 6.36 7.06 -19.25
CA PHE A 503 5.63 6.80 -18.01
C PHE A 503 6.12 7.71 -16.88
N LEU A 504 7.45 7.92 -16.78
CA LEU A 504 8.07 8.78 -15.78
C LEU A 504 7.74 10.26 -16.01
N ASP A 505 7.71 10.72 -17.25
CA ASP A 505 7.28 12.08 -17.61
C ASP A 505 5.79 12.32 -17.28
N VAL A 506 4.91 11.38 -17.63
CA VAL A 506 3.48 11.47 -17.30
C VAL A 506 3.26 11.41 -15.78
N LEU A 507 4.05 10.62 -15.05
CA LEU A 507 4.07 10.60 -13.58
C LEU A 507 4.48 11.96 -13.01
N HIS A 508 5.52 12.59 -13.56
CA HIS A 508 5.98 13.91 -13.13
C HIS A 508 4.99 15.03 -13.44
N ALA A 509 4.39 15.03 -14.63
CA ALA A 509 3.41 16.04 -15.03
C ALA A 509 2.08 15.96 -14.25
N LYS A 510 1.63 14.74 -13.88
CA LYS A 510 0.31 14.52 -13.25
C LYS A 510 0.33 14.43 -11.72
N THR A 511 1.50 14.39 -11.07
CA THR A 511 1.60 14.23 -9.61
C THR A 511 1.94 15.54 -8.91
N ARG A 512 1.15 15.93 -7.90
CA ARG A 512 1.43 17.11 -7.06
C ARG A 512 2.81 16.96 -6.37
N PRO A 513 3.64 18.03 -6.27
CA PRO A 513 4.99 17.94 -5.72
C PRO A 513 5.09 17.23 -4.35
N GLU A 514 4.17 17.54 -3.43
CA GLU A 514 4.08 16.93 -2.09
C GLU A 514 3.96 15.40 -2.10
N ARG A 515 3.28 14.82 -3.09
CA ARG A 515 3.12 13.37 -3.24
C ARG A 515 4.23 12.74 -4.07
N LEU A 516 4.92 13.52 -4.90
CA LEU A 516 5.86 13.00 -5.86
C LEU A 516 7.08 12.33 -5.20
N ASP A 517 7.57 12.89 -4.09
CA ASP A 517 8.71 12.30 -3.37
C ASP A 517 8.33 10.98 -2.66
N VAL A 518 7.09 10.84 -2.17
CA VAL A 518 6.58 9.58 -1.62
C VAL A 518 6.52 8.50 -2.71
N VAL A 519 6.00 8.86 -3.90
CA VAL A 519 5.86 7.92 -5.03
C VAL A 519 7.22 7.54 -5.62
N ARG A 520 8.15 8.49 -5.76
CA ARG A 520 9.57 8.21 -6.09
C ARG A 520 10.22 7.28 -5.07
N GLY A 521 9.94 7.50 -3.78
CA GLY A 521 10.40 6.65 -2.68
C GLY A 521 9.92 5.21 -2.84
N LYS A 522 8.64 4.99 -3.17
CA LYS A 522 8.09 3.66 -3.45
C LYS A 522 8.70 3.02 -4.70
N LEU A 523 8.88 3.79 -5.78
CA LEU A 523 9.49 3.28 -7.01
C LEU A 523 10.95 2.83 -6.79
N LYS A 524 11.73 3.55 -5.99
CA LYS A 524 13.08 3.12 -5.58
C LYS A 524 13.07 1.88 -4.70
N VAL A 525 12.10 1.74 -3.79
CA VAL A 525 11.94 0.53 -2.97
C VAL A 525 11.50 -0.66 -3.84
N PHE A 526 10.72 -0.43 -4.91
CA PHE A 526 10.35 -1.45 -5.90
C PHE A 526 11.58 -1.97 -6.67
N ASP A 527 12.38 -1.06 -7.26
CA ASP A 527 13.65 -1.39 -7.92
C ASP A 527 14.62 -2.16 -6.99
N THR A 528 14.77 -1.68 -5.75
CA THR A 528 15.61 -2.33 -4.72
C THR A 528 15.05 -3.70 -4.32
N GLY A 529 13.72 -3.84 -4.20
CA GLY A 529 13.06 -5.09 -3.86
C GLY A 529 13.23 -6.15 -4.94
N LEU A 530 13.05 -5.78 -6.22
CA LEU A 530 13.36 -6.66 -7.34
C LEU A 530 14.84 -7.08 -7.32
N THR A 531 15.76 -6.13 -7.13
CA THR A 531 17.22 -6.40 -7.03
C THR A 531 17.59 -7.36 -5.89
N LEU A 532 16.81 -7.40 -4.79
CA LEU A 532 17.09 -8.24 -3.61
C LEU A 532 16.34 -9.57 -3.58
N GLU A 533 15.17 -9.65 -4.20
CA GLU A 533 14.26 -10.81 -4.10
C GLU A 533 14.03 -11.55 -5.44
N CYS A 534 14.35 -10.94 -6.59
CA CYS A 534 14.15 -11.54 -7.93
C CYS A 534 15.50 -11.76 -8.63
N ALA A 535 15.83 -13.02 -8.97
CA ALA A 535 17.10 -13.36 -9.62
C ALA A 535 17.14 -12.93 -11.09
N ASP A 536 16.00 -12.94 -11.78
CA ASP A 536 15.87 -12.66 -13.22
C ASP A 536 15.65 -11.15 -13.51
N TYR A 537 16.09 -10.26 -12.61
CA TYR A 537 15.92 -8.81 -12.74
C TYR A 537 17.24 -8.10 -13.10
N ASP A 538 17.35 -7.70 -14.37
CA ASP A 538 18.56 -7.04 -14.92
C ASP A 538 18.54 -5.49 -14.86
N GLY A 539 17.54 -4.89 -14.20
CA GLY A 539 17.38 -3.43 -14.09
C GLY A 539 16.22 -2.85 -14.91
N PRO A 540 16.11 -1.51 -15.05
CA PRO A 540 17.17 -0.50 -14.86
C PRO A 540 17.36 -0.03 -13.42
N LEU A 541 18.63 0.03 -12.99
CA LEU A 541 19.03 0.52 -11.66
C LEU A 541 18.81 2.03 -11.53
N LEU A 542 17.89 2.46 -10.65
CA LEU A 542 17.63 3.88 -10.43
C LEU A 542 18.80 4.57 -9.72
N PRO A 543 19.01 5.89 -9.95
CA PRO A 543 20.04 6.66 -9.27
C PRO A 543 19.90 6.57 -7.74
N ARG A 544 20.94 6.06 -7.09
CA ARG A 544 21.03 5.92 -5.63
C ARG A 544 21.17 7.31 -5.00
N ASP A 545 20.52 7.52 -3.85
CA ASP A 545 20.57 8.81 -3.16
C ASP A 545 21.92 9.01 -2.48
N HIS A 546 22.86 9.69 -3.16
CA HIS A 546 24.17 10.04 -2.61
C HIS A 546 24.14 11.22 -1.61
N SER A 547 22.98 11.83 -1.38
CA SER A 547 22.82 12.95 -0.44
C SER A 547 22.14 12.49 0.84
N ALA A 548 22.73 12.84 1.99
CA ALA A 548 22.17 12.57 3.31
C ALA A 548 20.95 13.47 3.59
N LYS A 549 19.79 13.13 3.01
CA LYS A 549 18.51 13.71 3.41
C LYS A 549 18.15 13.24 4.82
N ALA A 550 17.61 14.14 5.63
CA ALA A 550 17.10 13.78 6.95
C ALA A 550 15.89 12.84 6.81
N VAL A 551 16.05 11.59 7.27
CA VAL A 551 14.95 10.61 7.32
C VAL A 551 14.08 10.89 8.54
N PHE A 552 12.76 10.74 8.41
CA PHE A 552 11.87 10.79 9.57
C PHE A 552 12.10 9.56 10.46
N HIS A 553 12.26 9.78 11.77
CA HIS A 553 12.33 8.71 12.77
C HIS A 553 11.19 8.92 13.79
N ASP A 554 10.45 7.87 14.14
CA ASP A 554 9.39 7.96 15.15
C ASP A 554 9.99 8.29 16.53
N GLY A 555 9.47 9.36 17.16
CA GLY A 555 9.91 9.81 18.48
C GLY A 555 9.66 8.82 19.62
N ARG A 556 8.68 7.91 19.48
CA ARG A 556 8.37 6.82 20.41
C ARG A 556 9.49 5.79 20.39
N ILE A 557 9.89 5.34 19.19
CA ILE A 557 11.02 4.41 18.99
C ILE A 557 12.30 5.04 19.54
N LYS A 558 12.58 6.31 19.19
CA LYS A 558 13.74 7.04 19.72
C LYS A 558 13.79 7.07 21.25
N ARG A 559 12.66 7.32 21.93
CA ARG A 559 12.59 7.35 23.39
C ARG A 559 12.79 5.97 24.03
N ILE A 560 12.18 4.91 23.49
CA ILE A 560 12.31 3.57 24.09
C ILE A 560 13.72 2.99 23.87
N ILE A 561 14.32 3.16 22.69
CA ILE A 561 15.72 2.73 22.43
C ILE A 561 16.71 3.47 23.34
N ASN A 562 16.52 4.77 23.55
CA ASN A 562 17.35 5.54 24.48
C ASN A 562 17.14 5.16 25.95
N TYR A 563 16.02 4.50 26.28
CA TYR A 563 15.76 3.97 27.62
C TYR A 563 16.48 2.64 27.84
N ILE A 564 16.26 1.66 26.95
CA ILE A 564 16.86 0.30 27.03
C ILE A 564 18.32 0.23 26.54
N THR A 565 19.03 1.35 26.56
CA THR A 565 20.35 1.47 25.93
C THR A 565 21.40 0.62 26.64
N SER A 566 21.43 0.64 27.97
CA SER A 566 22.35 -0.14 28.80
C SER A 566 22.25 -1.64 28.51
N GLU A 567 21.02 -2.14 28.44
CA GLU A 567 20.68 -3.54 28.23
C GLU A 567 21.05 -3.99 26.81
N LEU A 568 20.84 -3.12 25.80
CA LEU A 568 21.28 -3.38 24.43
C LEU A 568 22.81 -3.32 24.27
N GLU A 569 23.49 -2.42 24.98
CA GLU A 569 24.97 -2.31 24.97
C GLU A 569 25.62 -3.55 25.61
N GLU A 570 25.06 -4.05 26.72
CA GLU A 570 25.47 -5.31 27.34
C GLU A 570 25.30 -6.50 26.38
N LEU A 571 24.15 -6.60 25.71
CA LEU A 571 23.87 -7.67 24.73
C LEU A 571 24.70 -7.57 23.45
N ALA A 572 25.12 -6.37 23.06
CA ALA A 572 26.05 -6.16 21.94
C ALA A 572 27.50 -6.50 22.29
N GLY A 573 27.83 -6.64 23.58
CA GLY A 573 29.20 -6.86 24.06
C GLY A 573 30.02 -5.57 24.25
N GLY A 574 29.36 -4.40 24.31
CA GLY A 574 29.99 -3.09 24.52
C GLY A 574 29.34 -1.97 23.70
N PRO A 575 29.44 -0.69 24.14
CA PRO A 575 28.92 0.46 23.39
C PRO A 575 29.60 0.65 22.02
N GLU A 576 30.84 0.20 21.86
CA GLU A 576 31.58 0.20 20.58
C GLU A 576 31.10 -0.86 19.58
N CYS A 577 30.24 -1.77 20.01
CA CYS A 577 29.65 -2.84 19.19
C CYS A 577 28.20 -2.52 18.75
N MET A 578 27.71 -1.30 18.99
CA MET A 578 26.33 -0.90 18.74
C MET A 578 26.21 0.49 18.11
N THR A 579 25.51 0.59 16.99
CA THR A 579 25.10 1.87 16.37
C THR A 579 23.57 2.03 16.38
N LYS A 580 23.07 3.22 16.71
CA LYS A 580 21.63 3.56 16.75
C LYS A 580 21.19 4.34 15.51
N PHE A 581 19.98 4.06 15.04
CA PHE A 581 19.29 4.78 13.94
C PHE A 581 20.09 4.81 12.62
N SER A 582 20.76 3.70 12.31
CA SER A 582 21.63 3.54 11.15
C SER A 582 20.86 3.60 9.83
N ILE A 583 21.42 4.33 8.85
CA ILE A 583 21.01 4.26 7.44
C ILE A 583 21.99 3.34 6.73
N LEU A 584 21.49 2.29 6.08
CA LEU A 584 22.30 1.36 5.30
C LEU A 584 22.75 2.01 3.98
N GLN A 585 24.04 1.93 3.68
CA GLN A 585 24.54 2.41 2.39
C GLN A 585 24.02 1.57 1.21
N HIS A 586 24.02 2.18 0.03
CA HIS A 586 23.56 1.62 -1.25
C HIS A 586 22.06 1.27 -1.36
N LEU A 587 21.28 1.42 -0.29
CA LEU A 587 19.82 1.38 -0.31
C LEU A 587 19.22 2.79 -0.51
N PRO A 588 17.98 2.92 -1.00
CA PRO A 588 17.32 4.21 -1.12
C PRO A 588 16.97 4.79 0.24
N VAL A 589 17.05 6.12 0.36
CA VAL A 589 16.81 6.85 1.61
C VAL A 589 15.31 6.84 1.92
N ASN A 590 14.87 5.83 2.66
CA ASN A 590 13.47 5.54 2.97
C ASN A 590 13.35 5.05 4.43
N SER A 591 12.26 5.39 5.12
CA SER A 591 11.99 4.95 6.50
C SER A 591 11.88 3.43 6.66
N LEU A 592 11.58 2.69 5.58
CA LEU A 592 11.60 1.22 5.58
C LEU A 592 13.01 0.62 5.66
N TYR A 593 14.07 1.34 5.24
CA TYR A 593 15.46 0.88 5.29
C TYR A 593 16.30 1.51 6.42
N LEU A 594 15.69 2.40 7.21
CA LEU A 594 16.23 2.78 8.51
C LEU A 594 16.28 1.54 9.41
N VAL A 595 17.38 1.33 10.13
CA VAL A 595 17.51 0.30 11.17
C VAL A 595 17.58 0.98 12.54
N ASP A 596 16.78 0.52 13.50
CA ASP A 596 16.64 1.22 14.79
C ASP A 596 17.89 1.07 15.65
N VAL A 597 18.48 -0.14 15.70
CA VAL A 597 19.81 -0.42 16.25
C VAL A 597 20.51 -1.51 15.42
N ILE A 598 21.82 -1.39 15.18
CA ILE A 598 22.67 -2.44 14.59
C ILE A 598 23.71 -2.85 15.62
N PHE A 599 23.82 -4.16 15.88
CA PHE A 599 24.98 -4.77 16.54
C PHE A 599 26.00 -5.21 15.50
N HIS A 600 27.27 -4.89 15.74
CA HIS A 600 28.39 -5.11 14.82
C HIS A 600 29.70 -5.35 15.61
N PRO A 601 30.74 -5.92 14.98
CA PRO A 601 32.07 -6.01 15.60
C PRO A 601 32.62 -4.64 16.03
N PRO A 602 33.50 -4.59 17.05
CA PRO A 602 34.09 -3.35 17.53
C PRO A 602 34.97 -2.69 16.46
N GLY A 603 34.90 -1.36 16.36
CA GLY A 603 35.71 -0.55 15.44
C GLY A 603 34.98 -0.03 14.20
N LEU A 604 33.73 -0.41 13.98
CA LEU A 604 32.84 0.20 12.98
C LEU A 604 32.14 1.43 13.58
N GLY A 605 32.13 2.54 12.85
CA GLY A 605 31.51 3.81 13.30
C GLY A 605 30.06 3.99 12.85
N ASN A 606 29.49 5.16 13.17
CA ASN A 606 28.08 5.53 12.90
C ASN A 606 27.62 5.41 11.43
N ILE A 607 28.54 5.30 10.46
CA ILE A 607 28.23 5.14 9.04
C ILE A 607 28.53 3.69 8.66
N PHE A 608 27.47 2.91 8.45
CA PHE A 608 27.55 1.48 8.27
C PHE A 608 27.73 1.09 6.78
N THR A 609 28.98 0.95 6.35
CA THR A 609 29.37 0.28 5.10
C THR A 609 29.39 -1.23 5.34
N MET A 610 28.58 -1.98 4.57
CA MET A 610 28.56 -3.45 4.65
C MET A 610 28.90 -4.06 3.29
N ASP A 611 29.93 -4.89 3.23
CA ASP A 611 30.21 -5.72 2.06
C ASP A 611 29.26 -6.92 2.06
N THR A 612 28.07 -6.76 1.50
CA THR A 612 27.02 -7.80 1.38
C THR A 612 27.48 -9.11 0.73
N MET A 613 28.66 -9.15 0.10
CA MET A 613 29.25 -10.34 -0.50
C MET A 613 30.23 -11.07 0.44
N LYS A 614 30.77 -10.39 1.46
CA LYS A 614 31.71 -10.95 2.46
C LYS A 614 31.13 -11.03 3.88
N GLU A 615 30.38 -10.02 4.31
CA GLU A 615 29.96 -9.78 5.69
C GLU A 615 28.54 -10.31 5.96
N ARG A 616 28.30 -11.59 5.64
CA ARG A 616 26.99 -12.22 5.84
C ARG A 616 26.86 -12.86 7.21
N ASN A 617 25.71 -12.63 7.85
CA ASN A 617 25.32 -13.18 9.16
C ASN A 617 26.28 -12.82 10.31
N ILE A 618 27.03 -11.73 10.18
CA ILE A 618 27.87 -11.17 11.25
C ILE A 618 27.06 -10.19 12.10
N ASN A 619 26.33 -9.29 11.45
CA ASN A 619 25.68 -8.15 12.09
C ASN A 619 24.21 -8.43 12.40
N VAL A 620 23.68 -7.83 13.48
CA VAL A 620 22.28 -7.99 13.92
C VAL A 620 21.55 -6.66 13.83
N ALA A 621 20.53 -6.60 12.97
CA ALA A 621 19.58 -5.49 12.92
C ALA A 621 18.47 -5.72 13.95
N VAL A 622 18.27 -4.76 14.84
CA VAL A 622 17.21 -4.75 15.84
C VAL A 622 16.16 -3.72 15.41
N LEU A 623 14.91 -4.17 15.25
CA LEU A 623 13.78 -3.35 14.83
C LEU A 623 12.76 -3.22 15.96
N VAL A 624 12.24 -2.02 16.20
CA VAL A 624 11.14 -1.80 17.16
C VAL A 624 9.83 -1.66 16.40
N HIS A 625 8.92 -2.61 16.59
CA HIS A 625 7.60 -2.56 15.98
C HIS A 625 6.58 -1.93 16.92
N LEU A 626 5.92 -0.89 16.40
CA LEU A 626 4.85 -0.16 17.06
C LEU A 626 3.52 -0.93 16.93
N PRO A 627 2.51 -0.66 17.78
CA PRO A 627 1.21 -1.34 17.69
C PRO A 627 0.53 -1.16 16.32
N GLU A 628 0.75 -0.03 15.65
CA GLU A 628 0.18 0.24 14.32
C GLU A 628 0.85 -0.58 13.19
N TYR A 629 1.94 -1.28 13.48
CA TYR A 629 2.60 -2.18 12.52
C TYR A 629 2.06 -3.60 12.55
N PHE A 630 1.12 -3.90 13.45
CA PHE A 630 0.43 -5.17 13.52
C PHE A 630 -1.04 -5.05 13.08
N ASP A 631 -1.64 -6.17 12.74
CA ASP A 631 -3.08 -6.34 12.61
C ASP A 631 -3.83 -6.02 13.91
N ASN A 632 -5.16 -5.90 13.85
CA ASN A 632 -6.00 -5.61 15.02
C ASN A 632 -5.83 -6.65 16.16
N THR A 633 -5.48 -7.91 15.84
CA THR A 633 -5.18 -8.95 16.85
C THR A 633 -3.80 -8.81 17.48
N GLY A 634 -2.92 -7.98 16.91
CA GLY A 634 -1.54 -7.82 17.33
C GLY A 634 -0.64 -9.01 16.99
N LYS A 635 -1.04 -9.92 16.11
CA LYS A 635 -0.33 -11.18 15.81
C LYS A 635 0.50 -11.12 14.53
N TYR A 636 -0.01 -10.49 13.48
CA TYR A 636 0.61 -10.44 12.16
C TYR A 636 1.12 -9.03 11.87
N LEU A 637 2.29 -8.92 11.23
CA LEU A 637 2.83 -7.63 10.80
C LEU A 637 2.18 -7.19 9.49
N VAL A 638 2.08 -5.88 9.27
CA VAL A 638 1.70 -5.30 7.97
C VAL A 638 2.79 -5.54 6.92
N GLY A 639 2.39 -5.76 5.66
CA GLY A 639 3.28 -6.17 4.57
C GLY A 639 4.55 -5.33 4.39
N PRO A 640 4.51 -3.99 4.49
CA PRO A 640 5.72 -3.16 4.43
C PRO A 640 6.78 -3.50 5.50
N GLN A 641 6.37 -3.96 6.69
CA GLN A 641 7.28 -4.36 7.76
C GLN A 641 7.76 -5.82 7.58
N VAL A 642 6.90 -6.71 7.06
CA VAL A 642 7.32 -8.06 6.65
C VAL A 642 8.40 -7.98 5.55
N MET A 643 8.14 -7.20 4.50
CA MET A 643 9.08 -6.89 3.42
C MET A 643 10.39 -6.28 3.94
N ARG A 644 10.33 -5.32 4.89
CA ARG A 644 11.52 -4.76 5.56
C ARG A 644 12.38 -5.84 6.21
N ILE A 645 11.78 -6.78 6.94
CA ILE A 645 12.51 -7.91 7.56
C ILE A 645 13.15 -8.80 6.48
N ARG A 646 12.41 -9.13 5.40
CA ARG A 646 12.95 -9.95 4.31
C ARG A 646 14.14 -9.30 3.61
N HIS A 647 14.02 -8.02 3.23
CA HIS A 647 15.09 -7.28 2.59
C HIS A 647 16.36 -7.21 3.46
N LEU A 648 16.22 -6.93 4.77
CA LEU A 648 17.36 -6.91 5.70
C LEU A 648 18.03 -8.29 5.82
N ARG A 649 17.25 -9.37 5.84
CA ARG A 649 17.78 -10.76 5.81
C ARG A 649 18.48 -11.09 4.48
N ARG A 650 17.93 -10.65 3.33
CA ARG A 650 18.54 -10.82 1.99
C ARG A 650 19.89 -10.11 1.89
N LEU A 651 20.06 -8.98 2.58
CA LEU A 651 21.32 -8.26 2.71
C LEU A 651 22.35 -8.94 3.64
N GLY A 652 21.99 -10.05 4.30
CA GLY A 652 22.88 -10.79 5.18
C GLY A 652 22.85 -10.35 6.65
N LEU A 653 21.84 -9.59 7.09
CA LEU A 653 21.66 -9.21 8.49
C LEU A 653 20.81 -10.25 9.23
N LYS A 654 21.17 -10.59 10.47
CA LYS A 654 20.22 -11.22 11.39
C LYS A 654 19.21 -10.16 11.82
N VAL A 655 17.93 -10.51 11.96
CA VAL A 655 16.89 -9.51 12.28
C VAL A 655 16.14 -9.89 13.54
N ALA A 656 16.37 -9.12 14.61
CA ALA A 656 15.65 -9.17 15.87
C ALA A 656 14.48 -8.18 15.85
N THR A 657 13.32 -8.58 16.37
CA THR A 657 12.11 -7.74 16.38
C THR A 657 11.58 -7.55 17.79
N LEU A 658 11.66 -6.32 18.29
CA LEU A 658 11.17 -5.94 19.61
C LEU A 658 9.78 -5.32 19.49
N ARG A 659 8.90 -5.62 20.43
CA ARG A 659 7.54 -5.07 20.48
C ARG A 659 7.47 -3.86 21.39
N PHE A 660 7.01 -2.72 20.87
CA PHE A 660 6.94 -1.48 21.64
C PHE A 660 6.01 -1.59 22.86
N ASP A 661 4.87 -2.25 22.72
CA ASP A 661 3.90 -2.48 23.80
C ASP A 661 4.44 -3.40 24.91
N VAL A 662 5.30 -4.36 24.56
CA VAL A 662 6.01 -5.21 25.52
C VAL A 662 7.12 -4.43 26.22
N LEU A 663 8.01 -3.77 25.47
CA LEU A 663 9.08 -2.94 26.03
C LEU A 663 8.54 -1.85 26.97
N TYR A 664 7.42 -1.21 26.63
CA TYR A 664 6.82 -0.17 27.46
C TYR A 664 6.25 -0.70 28.79
N LYS A 665 5.85 -1.98 28.85
CA LYS A 665 5.45 -2.66 30.09
C LYS A 665 6.67 -3.11 30.89
N LEU A 666 7.62 -3.79 30.24
CA LEU A 666 8.81 -4.36 30.87
C LEU A 666 9.83 -3.32 31.35
N LYS A 667 9.74 -2.05 30.92
CA LYS A 667 10.63 -0.97 31.36
C LYS A 667 10.78 -0.85 32.90
N ILE A 668 9.78 -1.25 33.68
CA ILE A 668 9.81 -1.22 35.16
C ILE A 668 10.21 -2.56 35.80
N HIS A 669 10.51 -3.58 34.99
CA HIS A 669 10.88 -4.95 35.39
C HIS A 669 12.21 -5.35 34.73
N PRO A 670 13.38 -4.90 35.25
CA PRO A 670 14.67 -5.03 34.55
C PRO A 670 15.06 -6.47 34.20
N GLN A 671 14.79 -7.44 35.09
CA GLN A 671 15.10 -8.85 34.82
C GLN A 671 14.24 -9.41 33.67
N GLU A 672 12.93 -9.19 33.72
CA GLU A 672 12.00 -9.62 32.66
C GLU A 672 12.29 -8.93 31.32
N LEU A 673 12.72 -7.66 31.36
CA LEU A 673 13.20 -6.93 30.19
C LEU A 673 14.44 -7.61 29.60
N GLN A 674 15.43 -7.95 30.43
CA GLN A 674 16.66 -8.60 29.97
C GLN A 674 16.37 -10.00 29.42
N ASP A 675 15.54 -10.79 30.09
CA ASP A 675 15.12 -12.12 29.64
C ASP A 675 14.39 -12.03 28.28
N TYR A 676 13.48 -11.06 28.13
CA TYR A 676 12.81 -10.77 26.85
C TYR A 676 13.82 -10.38 25.77
N LEU A 677 14.73 -9.44 26.03
CA LEU A 677 15.73 -9.03 25.03
C LEU A 677 16.61 -10.22 24.62
N VAL A 678 17.10 -11.02 25.57
CA VAL A 678 17.88 -12.25 25.31
C VAL A 678 17.08 -13.25 24.47
N GLU A 679 15.80 -13.49 24.79
CA GLU A 679 14.92 -14.36 24.00
C GLU A 679 14.79 -13.85 22.56
N ARG A 680 14.56 -12.54 22.36
CA ARG A 680 14.40 -11.97 21.01
C ARG A 680 15.71 -11.96 20.22
N MET A 681 16.87 -11.81 20.85
CA MET A 681 18.17 -11.94 20.18
C MET A 681 18.49 -13.40 19.84
N LYS A 682 18.21 -14.35 20.73
CA LYS A 682 18.30 -15.80 20.43
C LYS A 682 17.38 -16.20 19.30
N ALA A 683 16.11 -15.80 19.35
CA ALA A 683 15.17 -16.01 18.26
C ALA A 683 15.63 -15.37 16.94
N ALA A 684 16.43 -14.30 16.95
CA ALA A 684 17.03 -13.72 15.74
C ALA A 684 18.25 -14.48 15.22
N LEU A 685 18.99 -15.13 16.11
CA LEU A 685 20.10 -16.04 15.80
C LEU A 685 19.56 -17.37 15.22
N ASP A 686 18.47 -17.89 15.80
CA ASP A 686 17.81 -19.15 15.44
C ASP A 686 16.86 -18.99 14.24
N ALA A 687 16.27 -17.80 14.04
CA ALA A 687 15.50 -17.45 12.84
C ALA A 687 16.39 -16.93 11.69
N LEU A 688 17.70 -17.18 11.76
CA LEU A 688 18.45 -17.39 10.53
C LEU A 688 17.77 -18.52 9.75
N PRO A 689 17.59 -18.38 8.43
CA PRO A 689 17.42 -19.55 7.60
C PRO A 689 18.62 -20.49 7.88
N PRO A 690 18.45 -21.75 8.34
CA PRO A 690 19.58 -22.67 8.52
C PRO A 690 20.47 -22.67 7.26
N PRO A 691 21.81 -22.71 7.39
CA PRO A 691 22.71 -22.60 6.24
C PRO A 691 22.33 -23.63 5.16
N GLY A 692 21.73 -23.15 4.07
CA GLY A 692 20.96 -23.97 3.14
C GLY A 692 19.49 -23.57 2.94
N THR A 693 18.99 -22.47 3.51
CA THR A 693 17.62 -21.95 3.27
C THR A 693 17.57 -20.57 2.60
N ALA A 694 18.55 -20.30 1.72
CA ALA A 694 18.24 -19.54 0.51
C ALA A 694 17.40 -20.47 -0.40
N ALA A 695 16.08 -20.33 -0.32
CA ALA A 695 15.07 -21.35 -0.69
C ALA A 695 15.16 -22.64 0.15
N ALA A 696 14.03 -23.29 0.44
CA ALA A 696 14.06 -24.59 1.09
C ALA A 696 14.92 -25.57 0.26
N PRO A 697 15.84 -26.34 0.86
CA PRO A 697 16.44 -27.45 0.17
C PRO A 697 15.34 -28.48 0.00
N VAL A 698 14.72 -28.53 -1.19
CA VAL A 698 13.83 -29.62 -1.56
C VAL A 698 14.62 -30.90 -1.32
N GLU A 699 14.13 -31.77 -0.44
CA GLU A 699 14.77 -33.04 -0.13
C GLU A 699 14.88 -33.85 -1.43
N ARG A 700 16.09 -33.83 -2.02
CA ARG A 700 16.34 -34.10 -3.44
C ARG A 700 15.75 -33.00 -4.33
N SER A 701 16.59 -32.18 -4.96
CA SER A 701 16.15 -31.40 -6.12
C SER A 701 15.62 -32.38 -7.18
N PRO A 702 14.31 -32.36 -7.53
CA PRO A 702 13.74 -33.35 -8.44
C PRO A 702 14.35 -33.24 -9.84
N ARG A 703 14.82 -32.04 -10.23
CA ARG A 703 15.46 -31.75 -11.52
C ARG A 703 16.73 -32.57 -11.81
N VAL A 704 17.43 -33.05 -10.77
CA VAL A 704 18.70 -33.79 -10.97
C VAL A 704 18.46 -35.14 -11.65
N ILE A 705 17.33 -35.80 -11.34
CA ILE A 705 16.94 -37.10 -11.90
C ILE A 705 15.75 -36.86 -12.83
N LYS A 706 16.01 -36.92 -14.13
CA LYS A 706 15.06 -36.50 -15.17
C LYS A 706 13.92 -37.50 -15.27
N SER A 707 12.69 -37.00 -15.27
CA SER A 707 11.50 -37.83 -15.50
C SER A 707 11.43 -38.30 -16.96
N PRO A 708 10.67 -39.36 -17.28
CA PRO A 708 10.54 -39.86 -18.65
C PRO A 708 10.08 -38.80 -19.66
N ALA A 709 9.19 -37.88 -19.25
CA ALA A 709 8.73 -36.80 -20.12
C ALA A 709 9.83 -35.78 -20.42
N GLU A 710 10.67 -35.45 -19.43
CA GLU A 710 11.81 -34.54 -19.61
C GLU A 710 12.86 -35.15 -20.53
N ILE A 711 13.11 -36.46 -20.40
CA ILE A 711 14.02 -37.22 -21.26
C ILE A 711 13.62 -37.12 -22.73
N GLU A 712 12.33 -37.20 -23.08
CA GLU A 712 11.88 -37.02 -24.46
C GLU A 712 12.15 -35.62 -25.01
N VAL A 713 11.97 -34.57 -24.19
CA VAL A 713 12.24 -33.18 -24.60
C VAL A 713 13.75 -32.93 -24.73
N LEU A 714 14.55 -33.44 -23.80
CA LEU A 714 16.01 -33.38 -23.86
C LEU A 714 16.56 -34.10 -25.10
N ARG A 715 16.04 -35.30 -25.41
CA ARG A 715 16.39 -36.03 -26.65
C ARG A 715 16.00 -35.27 -27.91
N TYR A 716 14.86 -34.57 -27.89
CA TYR A 716 14.44 -33.72 -29.01
C TYR A 716 15.39 -32.53 -29.23
N VAL A 717 15.71 -31.77 -28.18
CA VAL A 717 16.52 -30.54 -28.30
C VAL A 717 17.99 -30.84 -28.60
N ALA A 718 18.55 -31.92 -28.04
CA ALA A 718 19.88 -32.41 -28.40
C ALA A 718 19.96 -32.88 -29.86
N ARG A 719 18.93 -33.55 -30.38
CA ARG A 719 18.83 -33.91 -31.81
C ARG A 719 18.77 -32.67 -32.71
N VAL A 720 17.91 -31.70 -32.40
CA VAL A 720 17.82 -30.43 -33.16
C VAL A 720 19.17 -29.70 -33.18
N SER A 721 19.83 -29.61 -32.02
CA SER A 721 21.15 -28.97 -31.90
C SER A 721 22.22 -29.73 -32.70
N SER A 722 22.17 -31.06 -32.70
CA SER A 722 23.04 -31.91 -33.52
C SER A 722 22.83 -31.67 -35.02
N ASP A 723 21.57 -31.55 -35.47
CA ASP A 723 21.22 -31.26 -36.86
C ASP A 723 21.65 -29.84 -37.28
N ALA A 724 21.56 -28.87 -36.36
CA ALA A 724 22.07 -27.52 -36.55
C ALA A 724 23.61 -27.47 -36.65
N HIS A 725 24.35 -28.17 -35.77
CA HIS A 725 25.81 -28.33 -35.89
C HIS A 725 26.23 -28.92 -37.24
N LYS A 726 25.51 -29.97 -37.68
CA LYS A 726 25.73 -30.58 -39.00
C LYS A 726 25.40 -29.65 -40.17
N ALA A 727 24.51 -28.67 -40.00
CA ALA A 727 24.26 -27.63 -40.99
C ALA A 727 25.39 -26.59 -41.02
N VAL A 728 25.87 -26.17 -39.84
CA VAL A 728 27.03 -25.27 -39.71
C VAL A 728 28.27 -25.87 -40.37
N MET A 729 28.62 -27.13 -40.09
CA MET A 729 29.74 -27.83 -40.74
C MET A 729 29.69 -27.82 -42.28
N LYS A 730 28.52 -27.64 -42.90
CA LYS A 730 28.36 -27.57 -44.36
C LYS A 730 28.54 -26.18 -44.96
N VAL A 731 28.31 -25.11 -44.17
CA VAL A 731 28.51 -23.73 -44.63
C VAL A 731 29.92 -23.23 -44.31
N MET A 732 30.60 -23.83 -43.32
CA MET A 732 31.95 -23.44 -42.92
C MET A 732 33.00 -23.72 -44.00
N LYS A 733 33.81 -22.70 -44.22
CA LYS A 733 34.99 -22.66 -45.09
C LYS A 733 35.83 -21.42 -44.71
N PRO A 734 37.11 -21.35 -45.12
CA PRO A 734 37.92 -20.16 -44.95
C PRO A 734 37.25 -18.90 -45.55
N GLY A 735 37.36 -17.77 -44.85
CA GLY A 735 36.75 -16.49 -45.20
C GLY A 735 35.33 -16.26 -44.65
N VAL A 736 34.68 -17.29 -44.09
CA VAL A 736 33.43 -17.13 -43.32
C VAL A 736 33.78 -16.55 -41.94
N HIS A 737 32.97 -15.64 -41.42
CA HIS A 737 33.13 -15.12 -40.05
C HIS A 737 32.41 -16.01 -39.04
N GLU A 738 32.93 -16.08 -37.83
CA GLU A 738 32.40 -16.89 -36.74
C GLU A 738 30.90 -16.61 -36.46
N TYR A 739 30.46 -15.34 -36.46
CA TYR A 739 29.04 -14.98 -36.28
C TYR A 739 28.11 -15.52 -37.39
N GLN A 740 28.65 -15.88 -38.56
CA GLN A 740 27.86 -16.50 -39.64
C GLN A 740 27.57 -17.97 -39.33
N ALA A 741 28.45 -18.64 -38.56
CA ALA A 741 28.20 -19.97 -38.02
C ALA A 741 27.08 -19.92 -36.97
N GLU A 742 27.15 -18.98 -36.03
CA GLU A 742 26.10 -18.69 -35.06
C GLU A 742 24.76 -18.40 -35.75
N ALA A 743 24.75 -17.55 -36.79
CA ALA A 743 23.55 -17.24 -37.55
C ALA A 743 22.94 -18.47 -38.25
N GLU A 744 23.75 -19.38 -38.81
CA GLU A 744 23.27 -20.63 -39.41
C GLU A 744 22.73 -21.60 -38.34
N PHE A 745 23.39 -21.70 -37.18
CA PHE A 745 22.92 -22.52 -36.06
C PHE A 745 21.56 -22.04 -35.54
N LEU A 746 21.42 -20.74 -35.31
CA LEU A 746 20.17 -20.10 -34.90
C LEU A 746 19.06 -20.30 -35.94
N ARG A 747 19.39 -20.11 -37.23
CA ARG A 747 18.45 -20.30 -38.35
C ARG A 747 17.95 -21.74 -38.39
N HIS A 748 18.83 -22.74 -38.29
CA HIS A 748 18.43 -24.15 -38.31
C HIS A 748 17.60 -24.51 -37.08
N SER A 749 18.08 -24.15 -35.88
CA SER A 749 17.43 -24.45 -34.61
C SER A 749 16.00 -23.92 -34.57
N TYR A 750 15.76 -22.70 -35.06
CA TYR A 750 14.41 -22.14 -35.09
C TYR A 750 13.58 -22.65 -36.27
N ALA A 751 14.10 -22.62 -37.50
CA ALA A 751 13.30 -22.92 -38.70
C ALA A 751 12.95 -24.41 -38.85
N VAL A 752 13.77 -25.32 -38.31
CA VAL A 752 13.56 -26.77 -38.37
C VAL A 752 13.06 -27.31 -37.03
N GLY A 753 13.68 -26.91 -35.92
CA GLY A 753 13.38 -27.42 -34.58
C GLY A 753 12.37 -26.62 -33.77
N GLY A 754 11.92 -25.45 -34.25
CA GLY A 754 11.04 -24.56 -33.48
C GLY A 754 11.68 -23.94 -32.23
N CYS A 755 12.99 -24.14 -32.02
CA CYS A 755 13.74 -23.59 -30.90
C CYS A 755 13.94 -22.08 -31.12
N ARG A 756 13.10 -21.26 -30.47
CA ARG A 756 13.17 -19.79 -30.55
C ARG A 756 14.40 -19.18 -29.88
N HIS A 757 15.06 -19.96 -29.02
CA HIS A 757 16.17 -19.54 -28.18
C HIS A 757 17.28 -20.58 -28.22
N VAL A 758 18.47 -20.15 -27.81
CA VAL A 758 19.62 -21.00 -27.50
C VAL A 758 19.79 -21.10 -25.99
N SER A 759 20.43 -22.17 -25.52
CA SER A 759 20.69 -22.44 -24.10
C SER A 759 21.66 -21.43 -23.47
N TYR A 760 22.55 -20.87 -24.28
CA TYR A 760 23.61 -19.92 -23.94
C TYR A 760 24.05 -19.18 -25.22
N THR A 761 24.82 -18.08 -25.08
CA THR A 761 25.43 -17.39 -26.23
C THR A 761 26.31 -18.36 -27.02
N CYS A 762 26.14 -18.44 -28.35
CA CYS A 762 26.91 -19.38 -29.16
C CYS A 762 28.40 -19.04 -29.14
N ILE A 763 29.23 -20.04 -28.88
CA ILE A 763 30.69 -19.91 -28.75
C ILE A 763 31.29 -20.40 -30.07
N CYS A 764 31.58 -19.50 -31.01
CA CYS A 764 32.09 -19.87 -32.32
C CYS A 764 33.58 -19.54 -32.44
N GLY A 765 34.47 -20.26 -31.76
CA GLY A 765 35.91 -19.94 -31.77
C GLY A 765 36.67 -20.63 -32.91
N ALA A 766 37.38 -19.87 -33.75
CA ALA A 766 38.32 -20.37 -34.75
C ALA A 766 39.78 -19.97 -34.45
N GLY A 767 40.73 -20.79 -34.90
CA GLY A 767 42.16 -20.57 -34.66
C GLY A 767 42.44 -20.43 -33.16
N THR A 768 43.16 -19.39 -32.75
CA THR A 768 43.43 -19.12 -31.33
C THR A 768 42.19 -18.86 -30.48
N ASN A 769 41.05 -18.43 -31.05
CA ASN A 769 39.81 -18.19 -30.30
C ASN A 769 39.25 -19.50 -29.72
N SER A 770 39.54 -20.65 -30.33
CA SER A 770 39.18 -21.97 -29.78
C SER A 770 39.87 -22.31 -28.44
N ALA A 771 40.89 -21.55 -28.01
CA ALA A 771 41.45 -21.66 -26.65
C ALA A 771 40.69 -20.83 -25.59
N ILE A 772 39.74 -19.97 -25.99
CA ILE A 772 38.95 -19.13 -25.11
C ILE A 772 37.65 -19.86 -24.76
N LEU A 773 37.60 -20.50 -23.59
CA LEU A 773 36.57 -21.48 -23.22
C LEU A 773 35.12 -21.00 -23.44
N HIS A 774 34.82 -19.74 -23.06
CA HIS A 774 33.54 -19.07 -23.26
C HIS A 774 33.70 -17.85 -24.20
N TYR A 775 34.24 -18.07 -25.40
CA TYR A 775 34.26 -17.08 -26.48
C TYR A 775 32.82 -16.68 -26.92
N GLY A 776 32.65 -15.69 -27.79
CA GLY A 776 31.33 -15.25 -28.30
C GLY A 776 30.56 -14.28 -27.41
N HIS A 777 30.98 -14.05 -26.16
CA HIS A 777 30.40 -12.99 -25.32
C HIS A 777 30.66 -11.59 -25.90
N ALA A 778 29.92 -10.57 -25.43
CA ALA A 778 29.94 -9.21 -25.99
C ALA A 778 31.31 -8.47 -26.02
N GLY A 779 32.36 -9.01 -25.38
CA GLY A 779 33.74 -8.48 -25.46
C GLY A 779 34.63 -9.21 -26.47
N SER A 780 34.14 -10.29 -27.07
CA SER A 780 34.80 -11.15 -28.06
C SER A 780 33.72 -11.82 -28.92
N PRO A 781 32.95 -11.04 -29.71
CA PRO A 781 31.57 -11.37 -30.08
C PRO A 781 31.45 -12.16 -31.40
N ASN A 782 32.19 -13.26 -31.54
CA ASN A 782 32.24 -14.07 -32.77
C ASN A 782 32.59 -13.26 -34.03
N ASP A 783 33.48 -12.26 -33.91
CA ASP A 783 33.75 -11.27 -34.97
C ASP A 783 34.96 -11.61 -35.87
N CYS A 784 35.69 -12.70 -35.62
CA CYS A 784 36.86 -13.04 -36.41
C CYS A 784 36.47 -13.79 -37.71
N ALA A 785 37.26 -13.55 -38.76
CA ALA A 785 37.18 -14.30 -40.01
C ALA A 785 37.99 -15.60 -39.87
N VAL A 786 37.35 -16.75 -40.11
CA VAL A 786 37.97 -18.07 -40.07
C VAL A 786 38.97 -18.20 -41.22
N GLN A 787 40.20 -18.64 -40.93
CA GLN A 787 41.28 -18.78 -41.91
C GLN A 787 41.46 -20.23 -42.40
N ASP A 788 42.24 -20.40 -43.47
CA ASP A 788 42.65 -21.74 -43.91
C ASP A 788 43.66 -22.34 -42.92
N GLY A 789 43.48 -23.62 -42.59
CA GLY A 789 44.27 -24.31 -41.57
C GLY A 789 43.85 -24.07 -40.12
N ASP A 790 42.87 -23.20 -39.84
CA ASP A 790 42.33 -23.03 -38.48
C ASP A 790 41.62 -24.30 -37.99
N MET A 791 41.69 -24.53 -36.68
CA MET A 791 40.70 -25.36 -35.98
C MET A 791 39.50 -24.50 -35.58
N CYS A 792 38.30 -24.93 -35.95
CA CYS A 792 37.06 -24.43 -35.37
C CYS A 792 36.72 -25.29 -34.15
N LEU A 793 36.29 -24.65 -33.06
CA LEU A 793 35.65 -25.23 -31.89
C LEU A 793 34.37 -24.44 -31.69
N PHE A 794 33.26 -25.01 -32.14
CA PHE A 794 31.95 -24.37 -32.05
C PHE A 794 31.10 -25.10 -31.01
N ASP A 795 30.72 -24.36 -29.99
CA ASP A 795 29.97 -24.82 -28.83
C ASP A 795 28.64 -24.05 -28.79
N MET A 796 27.55 -24.78 -29.08
CA MET A 796 26.23 -24.22 -29.35
C MET A 796 25.14 -25.23 -29.01
N GLY A 797 24.11 -24.78 -28.29
CA GLY A 797 22.97 -25.60 -27.90
C GLY A 797 21.65 -24.85 -28.07
N ALA A 798 20.65 -25.49 -28.68
CA ALA A 798 19.31 -24.93 -28.80
C ALA A 798 18.53 -25.08 -27.47
N ASN A 799 17.52 -24.24 -27.24
CA ASN A 799 16.58 -24.38 -26.14
C ASN A 799 15.15 -24.60 -26.66
N TYR A 800 14.47 -25.63 -26.13
CA TYR A 800 13.09 -25.97 -26.49
C TYR A 800 12.23 -26.16 -25.25
N GLY A 801 11.18 -25.35 -25.11
CA GLY A 801 10.25 -25.42 -23.98
C GLY A 801 10.92 -25.16 -22.62
N GLY A 802 12.05 -24.47 -22.60
CA GLY A 802 12.90 -24.27 -21.42
C GLY A 802 14.01 -25.30 -21.26
N TYR A 803 13.98 -26.44 -21.95
CA TYR A 803 15.03 -27.47 -21.86
C TYR A 803 16.20 -27.17 -22.78
N ALA A 804 17.42 -27.33 -22.24
CA ALA A 804 18.68 -27.02 -22.89
C ALA A 804 19.34 -28.26 -23.51
N ALA A 805 19.94 -28.08 -24.68
CA ALA A 805 21.07 -28.89 -25.16
C ALA A 805 22.39 -28.15 -24.93
N ASP A 806 23.50 -28.88 -24.92
CA ASP A 806 24.87 -28.35 -24.84
C ASP A 806 25.81 -29.22 -25.69
N ILE A 807 26.34 -28.68 -26.79
CA ILE A 807 27.08 -29.49 -27.77
C ILE A 807 28.25 -28.69 -28.34
N THR A 808 29.45 -29.22 -28.14
CA THR A 808 30.66 -28.76 -28.81
C THR A 808 31.07 -29.69 -29.96
N CYS A 809 31.30 -29.08 -31.13
CA CYS A 809 31.92 -29.70 -32.30
C CYS A 809 33.24 -29.00 -32.65
N SER A 810 34.34 -29.75 -32.62
CA SER A 810 35.63 -29.29 -33.15
C SER A 810 35.92 -29.90 -34.52
N PHE A 811 36.38 -29.10 -35.49
CA PHE A 811 36.66 -29.54 -36.86
C PHE A 811 37.61 -28.55 -37.59
N PRO A 812 38.35 -28.99 -38.63
CA PRO A 812 39.21 -28.11 -39.42
C PRO A 812 38.36 -27.17 -40.30
N ALA A 813 38.71 -25.89 -40.33
CA ALA A 813 37.99 -24.85 -41.06
C ALA A 813 37.81 -25.13 -42.57
N ASN A 814 38.74 -25.87 -43.17
CA ASN A 814 38.76 -26.24 -44.58
C ASN A 814 38.24 -27.67 -44.86
N GLY A 815 37.72 -28.36 -43.84
CA GLY A 815 37.19 -29.72 -43.96
C GLY A 815 38.23 -30.84 -44.06
N LYS A 816 39.53 -30.55 -43.85
CA LYS A 816 40.60 -31.57 -43.87
C LYS A 816 41.56 -31.41 -42.71
N PHE A 817 41.74 -32.45 -41.89
CA PHE A 817 42.63 -32.37 -40.73
C PHE A 817 44.10 -32.51 -41.16
N THR A 818 44.97 -31.64 -40.64
CA THR A 818 46.42 -31.83 -40.64
C THR A 818 46.84 -32.91 -39.63
N GLU A 819 48.05 -33.47 -39.72
CA GLU A 819 48.50 -34.50 -38.75
C GLU A 819 48.58 -33.98 -37.31
N ASP A 820 49.01 -32.73 -37.10
CA ASP A 820 49.02 -32.10 -35.77
C ASP A 820 47.58 -31.88 -35.24
N GLN A 821 46.63 -31.53 -36.11
CA GLN A 821 45.20 -31.46 -35.73
C GLN A 821 44.62 -32.84 -35.40
N LYS A 822 44.92 -33.88 -36.20
CA LYS A 822 44.48 -35.26 -35.92
C LYS A 822 45.03 -35.77 -34.58
N LEU A 823 46.28 -35.45 -34.26
CA LEU A 823 46.93 -35.84 -33.00
C LEU A 823 46.13 -35.31 -31.80
N VAL A 824 45.90 -34.00 -31.75
CA VAL A 824 45.16 -33.37 -30.63
C VAL A 824 43.69 -33.80 -30.64
N TYR A 825 43.06 -33.86 -31.80
CA TYR A 825 41.67 -34.25 -31.93
C TYR A 825 41.42 -35.68 -31.44
N ASN A 826 42.24 -36.64 -31.89
CA ASN A 826 42.12 -38.03 -31.45
C ASN A 826 42.48 -38.22 -29.97
N ALA A 827 43.36 -37.38 -29.40
CA ALA A 827 43.62 -37.40 -27.95
C ALA A 827 42.37 -37.02 -27.13
N VAL A 828 41.62 -36.00 -27.57
CA VAL A 828 40.35 -35.61 -26.93
C VAL A 828 39.26 -36.64 -27.20
N LEU A 829 39.18 -37.20 -28.41
CA LEU A 829 38.23 -38.27 -28.76
C LEU A 829 38.44 -39.53 -27.91
N ALA A 830 39.69 -39.96 -27.72
CA ALA A 830 40.02 -41.09 -26.86
C ALA A 830 39.65 -40.83 -25.38
N ALA A 831 39.90 -39.61 -24.88
CA ALA A 831 39.49 -39.21 -23.53
C ALA A 831 37.96 -39.23 -23.36
N ARG A 832 37.22 -38.73 -24.36
CA ARG A 832 35.76 -38.78 -24.43
C ARG A 832 35.25 -40.22 -24.43
N ASP A 833 35.80 -41.08 -25.29
CA ASP A 833 35.35 -42.47 -25.45
C ASP A 833 35.62 -43.29 -24.19
N ALA A 834 36.75 -43.05 -23.51
CA ALA A 834 37.06 -43.65 -22.22
C ALA A 834 36.03 -43.28 -21.14
N VAL A 835 35.61 -42.01 -21.06
CA VAL A 835 34.55 -41.58 -20.13
C VAL A 835 33.20 -42.18 -20.53
N CYS A 836 32.81 -42.11 -21.81
CA CYS A 836 31.54 -42.67 -22.29
C CYS A 836 31.42 -44.18 -22.03
N GLY A 837 32.52 -44.92 -22.14
CA GLY A 837 32.58 -46.35 -21.84
C GLY A 837 32.60 -46.70 -20.34
N ALA A 838 33.04 -45.77 -19.48
CA ALA A 838 33.15 -45.97 -18.04
C ALA A 838 31.96 -45.41 -17.23
N ALA A 839 31.29 -44.37 -17.72
CA ALA A 839 30.21 -43.67 -17.04
C ALA A 839 28.96 -44.56 -16.90
N ARG A 840 28.55 -44.78 -15.64
CA ARG A 840 27.33 -45.52 -15.25
C ARG A 840 26.97 -45.19 -13.80
N GLU A 841 25.80 -45.63 -13.36
CA GLU A 841 25.42 -45.55 -11.94
C GLU A 841 26.49 -46.13 -11.00
N GLY A 842 26.77 -45.41 -9.91
CA GLY A 842 27.76 -45.79 -8.89
C GLY A 842 29.19 -45.27 -9.13
N VAL A 843 29.48 -44.68 -10.29
CA VAL A 843 30.81 -44.12 -10.61
C VAL A 843 30.94 -42.67 -10.11
N SER A 844 32.12 -42.28 -9.62
CA SER A 844 32.43 -40.91 -9.17
C SER A 844 32.71 -39.98 -10.37
N TRP A 845 32.10 -38.79 -10.40
CA TRP A 845 32.38 -37.80 -11.46
C TRP A 845 33.81 -37.24 -11.41
N ILE A 846 34.44 -37.22 -10.23
CA ILE A 846 35.86 -36.87 -10.09
C ILE A 846 36.72 -37.91 -10.82
N ASP A 847 36.40 -39.20 -10.68
CA ASP A 847 37.17 -40.28 -11.28
C ASP A 847 37.05 -40.26 -12.80
N MET A 848 35.89 -39.88 -13.34
CA MET A 848 35.71 -39.62 -14.77
C MET A 848 36.59 -38.48 -15.27
N HIS A 849 36.65 -37.36 -14.55
CA HIS A 849 37.54 -36.24 -14.92
C HIS A 849 39.02 -36.64 -14.87
N LEU A 850 39.43 -37.43 -13.87
CA LEU A 850 40.79 -37.95 -13.80
C LEU A 850 41.09 -38.99 -14.89
N LEU A 851 40.11 -39.79 -15.31
CA LEU A 851 40.21 -40.73 -16.44
C LEU A 851 40.42 -40.00 -17.77
N ALA A 852 39.58 -39.00 -18.07
CA ALA A 852 39.74 -38.17 -19.28
C ALA A 852 41.12 -37.52 -19.35
N ASN A 853 41.53 -36.88 -18.26
CA ASN A 853 42.84 -36.25 -18.11
C ASN A 853 44.00 -37.24 -18.34
N ARG A 854 43.94 -38.43 -17.73
CA ARG A 854 44.96 -39.47 -17.89
C ARG A 854 45.09 -39.90 -19.35
N VAL A 855 43.98 -40.27 -19.98
CA VAL A 855 43.97 -40.74 -21.38
C VAL A 855 44.50 -39.65 -22.32
N MET A 856 44.09 -38.40 -22.09
CA MET A 856 44.62 -37.27 -22.87
C MET A 856 46.14 -37.12 -22.71
N LEU A 857 46.68 -37.18 -21.49
CA LEU A 857 48.14 -37.12 -21.27
C LEU A 857 48.87 -38.33 -21.88
N GLU A 858 48.27 -39.53 -21.86
CA GLU A 858 48.82 -40.72 -22.52
C GLU A 858 48.90 -40.55 -24.04
N GLU A 859 47.88 -39.99 -24.69
CA GLU A 859 47.88 -39.71 -26.13
C GLU A 859 48.83 -38.56 -26.49
N LEU A 860 48.87 -37.47 -25.73
CA LEU A 860 49.84 -36.38 -25.92
C LEU A 860 51.30 -36.86 -25.72
N ARG A 861 51.53 -37.86 -24.86
CA ARG A 861 52.83 -38.54 -24.71
C ARG A 861 53.14 -39.45 -25.90
N LYS A 862 52.18 -40.23 -26.40
CA LYS A 862 52.33 -41.04 -27.64
C LYS A 862 52.64 -40.15 -28.85
N GLY A 863 52.00 -38.98 -28.93
CA GLY A 863 52.26 -37.91 -29.88
C GLY A 863 53.55 -37.12 -29.65
N GLN A 864 54.40 -37.53 -28.69
CA GLN A 864 55.70 -36.92 -28.38
C GLN A 864 55.66 -35.44 -27.98
N LEU A 865 54.50 -34.93 -27.54
CA LEU A 865 54.37 -33.58 -26.96
C LEU A 865 54.77 -33.61 -25.46
N LEU A 866 54.56 -34.75 -24.81
CA LEU A 866 54.94 -35.03 -23.43
C LEU A 866 55.93 -36.19 -23.33
N LYS A 867 56.70 -36.25 -22.24
CA LYS A 867 57.68 -37.31 -21.93
C LYS A 867 57.65 -37.69 -20.45
N GLY A 868 57.98 -38.93 -20.13
CA GLY A 868 58.01 -39.45 -18.77
C GLY A 868 56.77 -40.26 -18.38
N ASP A 869 56.56 -40.40 -17.08
CA ASP A 869 55.46 -41.17 -16.50
C ASP A 869 54.18 -40.33 -16.29
N VAL A 870 53.01 -40.94 -16.51
CA VAL A 870 51.72 -40.23 -16.47
C VAL A 870 51.15 -40.11 -15.06
N ASP A 871 51.47 -41.03 -14.13
CA ASP A 871 51.10 -40.87 -12.73
C ASP A 871 51.84 -39.68 -12.12
N GLU A 872 53.13 -39.52 -12.42
CA GLU A 872 53.87 -38.31 -12.01
C GLU A 872 53.30 -37.02 -12.62
N MET A 873 52.86 -37.04 -13.89
CA MET A 873 52.23 -35.87 -14.54
C MET A 873 50.91 -35.48 -13.86
N MET A 874 50.08 -36.47 -13.52
CA MET A 874 48.79 -36.27 -12.85
C MET A 874 48.96 -35.77 -11.41
N GLU A 875 50.02 -36.21 -10.72
CA GLU A 875 50.31 -35.73 -9.36
C GLU A 875 50.93 -34.33 -9.37
N ALA A 876 51.77 -34.00 -10.36
CA ALA A 876 52.23 -32.63 -10.57
C ALA A 876 51.11 -31.67 -11.03
N GLY A 877 49.94 -32.18 -11.43
CA GLY A 877 48.79 -31.37 -11.87
C GLY A 877 48.91 -30.88 -13.32
N LEU A 878 49.74 -31.54 -14.15
CA LEU A 878 49.97 -31.15 -15.55
C LEU A 878 48.70 -31.18 -16.40
N ASN A 879 47.75 -32.05 -16.07
CA ASN A 879 46.44 -32.11 -16.70
C ASN A 879 45.70 -30.76 -16.70
N ALA A 880 45.82 -29.97 -15.63
CA ALA A 880 45.16 -28.67 -15.50
C ALA A 880 45.77 -27.57 -16.39
N ILE A 881 46.90 -27.83 -17.05
CA ILE A 881 47.49 -26.95 -18.07
C ILE A 881 46.76 -27.13 -19.41
N PHE A 882 46.44 -28.37 -19.78
CA PHE A 882 45.81 -28.71 -21.06
C PHE A 882 44.29 -28.76 -20.99
N GLN A 883 43.69 -29.17 -19.87
CA GLN A 883 42.25 -29.06 -19.58
C GLN A 883 42.02 -28.22 -18.31
N PRO A 884 41.89 -26.88 -18.42
CA PRO A 884 41.70 -26.00 -17.26
C PRO A 884 40.25 -25.86 -16.78
N HIS A 885 39.30 -26.61 -17.37
CA HIS A 885 37.88 -26.67 -16.97
C HIS A 885 37.50 -28.05 -16.43
N GLY A 886 36.27 -28.19 -15.92
CA GLY A 886 35.73 -29.49 -15.51
C GLY A 886 35.53 -30.42 -16.71
N LEU A 887 35.21 -31.69 -16.46
CA LEU A 887 34.81 -32.65 -17.50
C LEU A 887 33.35 -32.47 -17.98
N GLY A 888 32.55 -31.68 -17.27
CA GLY A 888 31.14 -31.54 -17.54
C GLY A 888 30.30 -31.35 -16.30
N HIS A 889 29.00 -31.24 -16.53
CA HIS A 889 28.02 -30.75 -15.58
C HIS A 889 26.63 -31.31 -15.84
N PHE A 890 25.75 -31.24 -14.84
CA PHE A 890 24.34 -31.53 -15.09
C PHE A 890 23.78 -30.55 -16.12
N LEU A 891 22.85 -31.06 -16.93
CA LEU A 891 22.10 -30.34 -17.95
C LEU A 891 20.60 -30.63 -17.78
N GLY A 892 19.73 -29.67 -18.07
CA GLY A 892 18.30 -29.79 -17.83
C GLY A 892 17.51 -28.59 -18.37
N LEU A 893 16.82 -27.86 -17.48
CA LEU A 893 16.21 -26.56 -17.81
C LEU A 893 17.25 -25.44 -17.92
N ASP A 894 18.28 -25.50 -17.07
CA ASP A 894 19.46 -24.63 -17.19
C ASP A 894 20.58 -25.43 -17.88
N VAL A 895 21.42 -24.74 -18.67
CA VAL A 895 22.62 -25.35 -19.27
C VAL A 895 23.55 -25.93 -18.19
N HIS A 896 23.87 -25.10 -17.19
CA HIS A 896 24.55 -25.51 -15.97
C HIS A 896 23.52 -25.87 -14.89
N ASP A 897 22.86 -27.03 -15.05
CA ASP A 897 21.73 -27.47 -14.23
C ASP A 897 22.05 -27.61 -12.74
N VAL A 898 21.01 -27.43 -11.92
CA VAL A 898 21.12 -27.29 -10.47
C VAL A 898 21.52 -28.59 -9.78
N GLY A 899 22.01 -28.47 -8.55
CA GLY A 899 22.19 -29.60 -7.65
C GLY A 899 23.53 -30.32 -7.73
N GLY A 900 24.53 -29.74 -8.41
CA GLY A 900 25.90 -30.28 -8.46
C GLY A 900 26.58 -30.40 -7.09
N TYR A 901 26.30 -29.46 -6.16
CA TYR A 901 26.87 -29.38 -4.82
C TYR A 901 25.80 -29.03 -3.76
N LEU A 902 24.86 -29.95 -3.51
CA LEU A 902 23.86 -29.79 -2.44
C LEU A 902 24.42 -30.25 -1.08
N PRO A 903 23.86 -29.78 0.05
CA PRO A 903 24.13 -30.37 1.37
C PRO A 903 23.96 -31.89 1.34
N GLY A 904 24.92 -32.63 1.92
CA GLY A 904 24.95 -34.09 1.90
C GLY A 904 25.47 -34.72 0.59
N CYS A 905 25.89 -33.93 -0.40
CA CYS A 905 26.71 -34.38 -1.53
C CYS A 905 28.21 -34.14 -1.24
N PRO A 906 29.14 -34.81 -1.95
CA PRO A 906 30.56 -34.52 -1.84
C PRO A 906 30.87 -33.05 -2.13
N GLU A 907 31.73 -32.44 -1.31
CA GLU A 907 32.11 -31.04 -1.44
C GLU A 907 32.97 -30.78 -2.70
N ARG A 908 33.06 -29.51 -3.10
CA ARG A 908 33.95 -29.09 -4.19
C ARG A 908 35.40 -29.28 -3.74
N SER A 909 36.12 -30.16 -4.43
CA SER A 909 37.55 -30.37 -4.18
C SER A 909 38.34 -29.06 -4.28
N THR A 910 39.34 -28.89 -3.43
CA THR A 910 40.32 -27.79 -3.51
C THR A 910 41.52 -28.14 -4.41
N ARG A 911 41.68 -29.40 -4.84
CA ARG A 911 42.75 -29.83 -5.77
C ARG A 911 42.61 -29.07 -7.10
N ALA A 912 43.70 -28.48 -7.58
CA ALA A 912 43.71 -27.79 -8.86
C ALA A 912 43.28 -28.72 -10.02
N GLY A 913 42.59 -28.16 -11.02
CA GLY A 913 41.90 -28.92 -12.08
C GLY A 913 40.55 -29.47 -11.60
N VAL A 914 40.56 -30.32 -10.58
CA VAL A 914 39.34 -30.93 -10.01
C VAL A 914 38.40 -29.86 -9.42
N ASN A 915 38.93 -28.78 -8.87
CA ASN A 915 38.17 -27.66 -8.30
C ASN A 915 37.27 -26.92 -9.31
N ARG A 916 37.44 -27.16 -10.62
CA ARG A 916 36.63 -26.59 -11.70
C ARG A 916 35.40 -27.40 -12.07
N LEU A 917 35.26 -28.64 -11.61
CA LEU A 917 34.06 -29.45 -11.83
C LEU A 917 32.80 -28.76 -11.33
N ARG A 918 31.65 -28.96 -12.00
CA ARG A 918 30.37 -28.41 -11.54
C ARG A 918 29.57 -29.37 -10.66
N THR A 919 30.03 -30.61 -10.51
CA THR A 919 29.60 -31.55 -9.47
C THR A 919 30.75 -32.44 -9.02
N ALA A 920 30.70 -32.96 -7.79
CA ALA A 920 31.57 -34.03 -7.29
C ALA A 920 30.79 -35.30 -6.95
N ARG A 921 29.54 -35.42 -7.44
CA ARG A 921 28.62 -36.48 -7.06
C ARG A 921 28.98 -37.83 -7.71
N THR A 922 28.62 -38.90 -7.03
CA THR A 922 28.48 -40.22 -7.64
C THR A 922 27.28 -40.21 -8.60
N LEU A 923 27.50 -40.69 -9.81
CA LEU A 923 26.49 -40.80 -10.87
C LEU A 923 25.37 -41.75 -10.47
N LYS A 924 24.14 -41.43 -10.89
CA LYS A 924 22.93 -42.24 -10.70
C LYS A 924 22.12 -42.30 -11.99
N ALA A 925 21.42 -43.41 -12.24
CA ALA A 925 20.53 -43.51 -13.39
C ALA A 925 19.49 -42.37 -13.38
N GLY A 926 19.24 -41.79 -14.56
CA GLY A 926 18.37 -40.62 -14.74
C GLY A 926 19.06 -39.27 -14.56
N MET A 927 20.34 -39.21 -14.16
CA MET A 927 21.13 -37.97 -14.29
C MET A 927 21.43 -37.69 -15.76
N TYR A 928 21.17 -36.47 -16.22
CA TYR A 928 21.55 -35.97 -17.55
C TYR A 928 22.64 -34.90 -17.38
N LEU A 929 23.71 -35.02 -18.16
CA LEU A 929 24.93 -34.21 -18.04
C LEU A 929 25.77 -34.19 -19.33
N THR A 930 26.65 -33.21 -19.45
CA THR A 930 27.68 -33.11 -20.49
C THR A 930 28.89 -33.99 -20.20
N ILE A 931 29.49 -34.58 -21.25
CA ILE A 931 30.86 -35.11 -21.25
C ILE A 931 31.67 -34.25 -22.22
N GLU A 932 32.48 -33.32 -21.71
CA GLU A 932 33.17 -32.26 -22.45
C GLU A 932 34.70 -32.24 -22.25
N PRO A 933 35.47 -33.33 -22.45
CA PRO A 933 36.92 -33.24 -22.41
C PRO A 933 37.44 -32.29 -23.50
N GLY A 934 38.54 -31.60 -23.19
CA GLY A 934 39.15 -30.65 -24.12
C GLY A 934 40.63 -30.40 -23.86
N CYS A 935 41.39 -30.19 -24.94
CA CYS A 935 42.82 -29.93 -24.93
C CYS A 935 43.11 -28.58 -25.59
N TYR A 936 43.71 -27.65 -24.85
CA TYR A 936 43.98 -26.29 -25.31
C TYR A 936 45.44 -25.90 -25.07
N PHE A 937 45.99 -25.10 -26.00
CA PHE A 937 47.35 -24.56 -25.91
C PHE A 937 47.30 -23.10 -25.46
N ILE A 938 46.75 -22.87 -24.27
CA ILE A 938 46.58 -21.53 -23.69
C ILE A 938 47.94 -20.97 -23.29
N GLU A 939 48.43 -19.97 -24.03
CA GLU A 939 49.80 -19.45 -23.90
C GLU A 939 50.21 -19.06 -22.46
N PRO A 940 49.41 -18.34 -21.65
CA PRO A 940 49.75 -18.07 -20.26
C PRO A 940 49.93 -19.32 -19.38
N LEU A 941 49.16 -20.39 -19.62
CA LEU A 941 49.27 -21.65 -18.87
C LEU A 941 50.48 -22.46 -19.34
N LEU A 942 50.72 -22.51 -20.64
CA LEU A 942 51.89 -23.19 -21.22
C LEU A 942 53.21 -22.52 -20.81
N ASN A 943 53.27 -21.18 -20.86
CA ASN A 943 54.41 -20.41 -20.37
C ASN A 943 54.65 -20.62 -18.87
N LYS A 944 53.59 -20.68 -18.05
CA LYS A 944 53.69 -21.03 -16.63
C LYS A 944 54.28 -22.44 -16.45
N ALA A 945 53.79 -23.43 -17.20
CA ALA A 945 54.26 -24.81 -17.12
C ALA A 945 55.73 -24.96 -17.57
N TYR A 946 56.17 -24.20 -18.58
CA TYR A 946 57.58 -24.11 -18.96
C TYR A 946 58.48 -23.46 -17.89
N SER A 947 57.95 -22.52 -17.10
CA SER A 947 58.70 -21.85 -16.04
C SER A 947 58.81 -22.65 -14.74
N ASP A 948 58.00 -23.69 -14.57
CA ASP A 948 57.93 -24.52 -13.37
C ASP A 948 58.77 -25.80 -13.53
N PRO A 949 59.85 -26.02 -12.74
CA PRO A 949 60.67 -27.24 -12.82
C PRO A 949 59.91 -28.54 -12.57
N SER A 950 58.80 -28.50 -11.82
CA SER A 950 57.99 -29.69 -11.53
C SER A 950 57.15 -30.15 -12.74
N LEU A 951 56.78 -29.22 -13.62
CA LEU A 951 55.98 -29.46 -14.82
C LEU A 951 56.84 -29.56 -16.09
N SER A 952 57.79 -28.64 -16.27
CA SER A 952 58.63 -28.53 -17.47
C SER A 952 59.46 -29.79 -17.76
N LYS A 953 59.80 -30.60 -16.75
CA LYS A 953 60.45 -31.91 -16.94
C LYS A 953 59.66 -32.87 -17.84
N PHE A 954 58.33 -32.73 -17.90
CA PHE A 954 57.44 -33.57 -18.72
C PHE A 954 57.18 -33.01 -20.13
N LEU A 955 57.54 -31.74 -20.38
CA LEU A 955 57.21 -31.06 -21.63
C LEU A 955 58.30 -31.30 -22.69
N VAL A 956 57.91 -31.58 -23.93
CA VAL A 956 58.80 -31.59 -25.10
C VAL A 956 58.62 -30.25 -25.82
N LYS A 957 59.34 -29.23 -25.33
CA LYS A 957 59.13 -27.84 -25.72
C LYS A 957 59.25 -27.61 -27.24
N GLU A 958 60.20 -28.27 -27.88
CA GLU A 958 60.46 -28.19 -29.31
C GLU A 958 59.25 -28.64 -30.14
N ASN A 959 58.51 -29.64 -29.67
CA ASN A 959 57.32 -30.16 -30.33
C ASN A 959 56.07 -29.36 -29.97
N LEU A 960 55.96 -28.90 -28.72
CA LEU A 960 54.84 -28.12 -28.18
C LEU A 960 54.78 -26.68 -28.67
N ASP A 961 55.92 -26.00 -28.86
CA ASP A 961 55.92 -24.60 -29.32
C ASP A 961 55.31 -24.44 -30.73
N ARG A 962 55.22 -25.53 -31.52
CA ARG A 962 54.47 -25.60 -32.79
C ARG A 962 52.96 -25.39 -32.62
N PHE A 963 52.41 -25.67 -31.43
CA PHE A 963 50.98 -25.58 -31.12
C PHE A 963 50.56 -24.27 -30.45
N ARG A 964 51.46 -23.29 -30.25
CA ARG A 964 51.11 -22.02 -29.57
C ARG A 964 49.92 -21.27 -30.17
N ASN A 965 49.77 -21.35 -31.50
CA ASN A 965 48.66 -20.71 -32.23
C ASN A 965 47.57 -21.72 -32.64
N PHE A 966 47.62 -22.95 -32.15
CA PHE A 966 46.65 -24.02 -32.50
C PHE A 966 45.24 -23.72 -31.97
N GLY A 967 45.14 -23.01 -30.83
CA GLY A 967 43.90 -22.87 -30.09
C GLY A 967 43.64 -24.13 -29.23
N GLY A 968 42.55 -24.85 -29.50
CA GLY A 968 42.24 -26.10 -28.83
C GLY A 968 41.12 -26.92 -29.48
N VAL A 969 40.84 -28.06 -28.87
CA VAL A 969 39.76 -28.99 -29.24
C VAL A 969 38.93 -29.28 -27.99
N ARG A 970 37.60 -29.22 -28.12
CA ARG A 970 36.63 -29.80 -27.17
C ARG A 970 35.66 -30.69 -27.95
N ILE A 971 35.30 -31.83 -27.37
CA ILE A 971 34.30 -32.74 -27.92
C ILE A 971 33.29 -32.96 -26.80
N GLU A 972 32.05 -32.53 -27.02
CA GLU A 972 31.05 -32.50 -25.96
C GLU A 972 29.74 -33.15 -26.38
N ASP A 973 29.33 -34.14 -25.59
CA ASP A 973 28.11 -34.92 -25.77
C ASP A 973 27.17 -34.77 -24.57
N ASP A 974 25.89 -34.68 -24.88
CA ASP A 974 24.77 -34.73 -23.94
C ASP A 974 24.40 -36.19 -23.63
N VAL A 975 24.54 -36.60 -22.36
CA VAL A 975 24.35 -38.01 -21.97
C VAL A 975 23.41 -38.21 -20.79
N LEU A 976 22.53 -39.20 -20.90
CA LEU A 976 21.71 -39.73 -19.83
C LEU A 976 22.41 -40.92 -19.19
N ILE A 977 22.72 -40.85 -17.89
CA ILE A 977 23.24 -41.98 -17.13
C ILE A 977 22.15 -43.03 -16.98
N THR A 978 22.51 -44.28 -17.25
CA THR A 978 21.69 -45.48 -17.00
C THR A 978 22.31 -46.34 -15.91
N LYS A 979 21.63 -47.44 -15.55
CA LYS A 979 22.15 -48.39 -14.54
C LYS A 979 23.43 -49.10 -14.99
N THR A 980 23.67 -49.21 -16.30
CA THR A 980 24.72 -50.06 -16.89
C THR A 980 25.74 -49.29 -17.74
N GLY A 981 25.45 -48.04 -18.10
CA GLY A 981 26.24 -47.21 -19.01
C GLY A 981 25.58 -45.84 -19.21
N ILE A 982 25.65 -45.31 -20.42
CA ILE A 982 24.96 -44.09 -20.84
C ILE A 982 24.02 -44.33 -22.04
N GLU A 983 23.05 -43.43 -22.23
CA GLU A 983 22.38 -43.16 -23.52
C GLU A 983 22.84 -41.77 -23.98
N ASN A 984 23.47 -41.66 -25.15
CA ASN A 984 23.96 -40.39 -25.69
C ASN A 984 22.92 -39.80 -26.67
N PHE A 985 22.55 -38.53 -26.49
CA PHE A 985 21.52 -37.84 -27.29
C PHE A 985 22.12 -36.93 -28.39
N THR A 986 23.44 -36.83 -28.47
CA THR A 986 24.18 -36.04 -29.46
C THR A 986 24.48 -36.89 -30.71
N PHE A 987 24.05 -36.40 -31.87
CA PHE A 987 24.07 -37.11 -33.16
C PHE A 987 24.85 -36.34 -34.24
N VAL A 988 26.13 -36.06 -33.97
CA VAL A 988 27.06 -35.35 -34.86
C VAL A 988 28.22 -36.26 -35.29
N PRO A 989 28.92 -35.98 -36.40
CA PRO A 989 30.18 -36.63 -36.76
C PRO A 989 31.23 -36.52 -35.64
N ARG A 990 31.90 -37.63 -35.28
CA ARG A 990 32.88 -37.66 -34.17
C ARG A 990 34.24 -38.24 -34.55
N THR A 991 34.35 -39.13 -35.53
CA THR A 991 35.67 -39.54 -36.03
C THR A 991 36.20 -38.55 -37.06
N VAL A 992 37.53 -38.44 -37.19
CA VAL A 992 38.18 -37.66 -38.26
C VAL A 992 37.59 -37.99 -39.64
N ALA A 993 37.39 -39.29 -39.92
CA ALA A 993 36.82 -39.75 -41.19
C ALA A 993 35.36 -39.32 -41.39
N GLU A 994 34.53 -39.36 -40.33
CA GLU A 994 33.13 -38.89 -40.40
C GLU A 994 33.04 -37.38 -40.63
N ILE A 995 33.88 -36.58 -39.95
CA ILE A 995 33.88 -35.11 -40.09
C ILE A 995 34.33 -34.72 -41.51
N GLU A 996 35.45 -35.26 -41.99
CA GLU A 996 35.95 -34.99 -43.34
C GLU A 996 34.92 -35.43 -44.40
N ALA A 997 34.29 -36.60 -44.22
CA ALA A 997 33.23 -37.07 -45.12
C ALA A 997 31.95 -36.21 -45.06
N TRP A 998 31.59 -35.68 -43.90
CA TRP A 998 30.42 -34.80 -43.76
C TRP A 998 30.65 -33.44 -44.43
N MET A 999 31.82 -32.83 -44.20
CA MET A 999 32.19 -31.53 -44.77
C MET A 999 32.49 -31.61 -46.27
N ALA A 1000 32.92 -32.74 -46.80
CA ALA A 1000 33.13 -32.92 -48.25
C ALA A 1000 31.82 -32.97 -49.06
N ASN A 1001 30.67 -33.29 -48.43
CA ASN A 1001 29.38 -33.52 -49.10
C ASN A 1001 28.54 -32.23 -49.31
N CYS A 1002 29.20 -31.09 -49.55
CA CYS A 1002 28.51 -29.81 -49.71
C CYS A 1002 27.95 -29.60 -51.13
N PHE A 1003 26.64 -29.33 -51.22
CA PHE A 1003 26.00 -28.87 -52.45
C PHE A 1003 26.52 -27.48 -52.83
N VAL A 1004 27.01 -27.33 -54.05
CA VAL A 1004 27.40 -26.04 -54.62
C VAL A 1004 26.14 -25.26 -55.01
N GLY A 1005 25.56 -24.55 -54.04
CA GLY A 1005 24.52 -23.55 -54.25
C GLY A 1005 25.06 -22.17 -53.89
N GLU A 1006 25.12 -21.26 -54.86
CA GLU A 1006 25.63 -19.91 -54.64
C GLU A 1006 24.69 -19.12 -53.71
N PHE A 1007 25.22 -18.57 -52.62
CA PHE A 1007 24.51 -17.61 -51.77
C PHE A 1007 24.45 -16.24 -52.48
N GLY A 1008 23.59 -16.16 -53.51
CA GLY A 1008 23.27 -14.91 -54.19
C GLY A 1008 22.33 -14.04 -53.35
N ALA A 1009 22.78 -12.85 -52.95
CA ALA A 1009 22.08 -11.94 -52.03
C ALA A 1009 20.79 -11.26 -52.61
N GLY A 1010 20.12 -11.87 -53.59
CA GLY A 1010 19.02 -11.25 -54.35
C GLY A 1010 17.62 -11.82 -54.11
N GLU A 1011 17.46 -13.07 -53.64
CA GLU A 1011 16.17 -13.77 -53.73
C GLU A 1011 15.31 -13.83 -52.46
N VAL A 1012 15.75 -13.23 -51.35
CA VAL A 1012 14.98 -13.26 -50.08
C VAL A 1012 13.65 -12.49 -50.18
N HIS A 1013 13.50 -11.56 -51.13
CA HIS A 1013 12.33 -10.68 -51.21
C HIS A 1013 11.10 -11.33 -51.90
N ASN A 1014 11.28 -12.22 -52.87
CA ASN A 1014 10.16 -12.71 -53.70
C ASN A 1014 9.41 -13.93 -53.11
N THR A 1015 10.08 -14.74 -52.29
CA THR A 1015 9.46 -15.95 -51.69
C THR A 1015 8.44 -15.59 -50.60
N ILE A 1016 8.69 -14.50 -49.87
CA ILE A 1016 7.85 -14.01 -48.76
C ILE A 1016 6.47 -13.53 -49.26
N VAL A 1017 6.40 -12.94 -50.46
CA VAL A 1017 5.14 -12.38 -51.01
C VAL A 1017 4.23 -13.45 -51.62
N GLN A 1018 4.76 -14.60 -52.06
CA GLN A 1018 3.93 -15.65 -52.67
C GLN A 1018 3.30 -16.63 -51.68
N GLN A 1019 3.94 -16.92 -50.54
CA GLN A 1019 3.35 -17.83 -49.54
C GLN A 1019 2.18 -17.19 -48.77
N TRP A 1020 2.17 -15.87 -48.57
CA TRP A 1020 1.05 -15.16 -47.92
C TRP A 1020 -0.24 -15.08 -48.78
N LYS A 1021 -0.22 -15.56 -50.03
CA LYS A 1021 -1.39 -15.64 -50.92
C LYS A 1021 -1.92 -17.08 -51.12
N ARG A 1022 -1.45 -18.06 -50.34
CA ARG A 1022 -1.90 -19.46 -50.41
C ARG A 1022 -2.29 -20.07 -49.05
N GLY A 1023 -2.70 -19.24 -48.10
CA GLY A 1023 -3.27 -19.66 -46.82
C GLY A 1023 -4.40 -18.73 -46.37
N MET A 1024 -5.63 -19.07 -46.76
CA MET A 1024 -6.81 -18.89 -45.89
C MET A 1024 -6.87 -20.08 -44.94
#